data_AF-A0A2Z4LLR6-F1
#
_entry.id   AF-A0A2Z4LLR6-F1
#
_cell.length_a   1.000
_cell.length_b   1.000
_cell.length_c   1.000
_cell.angle_alpha   90.00
_cell.angle_beta   90.00
_cell.angle_gamma   90.00
#
_symmetry.space_group_name_H-M   'P 1'
#
loop_
_entity.id
_entity.type
_entity.pdbx_description
1 polymer ?
#
loop_
_entity_poly.entity_id
_entity_poly.type
_entity_poly.pdbx_seq_one_letter_code
_entity_poly.pdbx_strand_id
1 'polypeptide(L)'
;MKKNKKRIGLILGLTTTAIIGSSIGIGAYFAFKKNDNTLKNDVHINQEWFKNVRETIEKIKAVPSSNLSSKIQWIDNFETKLLNLENNSSLAKDKVPLSNFIKEIKEFIANEIDITIEDYKVDSSSINIISSENLAKINITINKLKELKNINNDLIAINKTIDSFNIEINKYALVKINVINIDFLNKLSSLKEFTVNIKNRLNALQTSKYENELNLLKNSLNNFSNDLNYFSLDEKLNLSSTVLKFVSWHNNKLIILDSFNSIKSLIETEKQENEINDKERIIKEINLLINELSLINAEFEFNDNNVEIREKINLFSSNNNINNENLINLKLEVSNYYHSINELKNNILDVRTSKIKSIKSLIALNDDTINSYNNEIQLFDIPEENINRWKIELSLYNKEFSIIWNSINNYILIDQYKTNKLNALEDKNKALLNSYNELVTIYSELVSLNNRIKNFKFDFNNLVAKFNNNLFKLNEFLIQLKTIETTNFVQEKNDLIIKIEQLIQQYNDFNISNKSYEQNDLIIEFMNVNNIEGLSLELATLIAKINNESHNSNSELSGSFVNYGVNQPLSLEERDLFYTENPQYVKFNELTTDENHIFNSNNDYLTATLNRSFSLLWNFKKIDETKAVLGKQNLNEYTGGTFWVLDYKHIQGNKYKIFLGTNYHVAVDLITGDDYSEYKQPLKNKQVNNMLITVSRGVIDRNNIKNNVNIFLPKKFWPRIFWLAHNYMQDDIVLPNSNLYFSDFAVVEWNIDLDELSEYYNPEIATTASSIITEKRRARFIAECIKKAIEEFNKTKQMIKQNQNYLNNSWNIPYVDIDYTTLSLIKNQKIYKLNTNIENEPSKTHWTIREIRELSKMLEKAHLNNNSLYQSRPDFLHFAGYGLTDFNRLLVTLFKSVPYGQEDNKEAIYNGNLSKFFKVDTSFHGKHVVDSILFNEISPVTYGAWYHYYIDHKTVGGVSGSLVINQEGLPIGVVFGVGTNIISILNDENRFVTLHPWSITPFSLTAPFYNPENGLNAYPYNLIDNSNKVIYPKQKTSYRSKLYEVFGNDYRTSLFE
;
A
#
# COMPACT_ATOMS: atom_id res chain seq x y z
N MET A 1 62.94 -31.72 -10.01
CA MET A 1 61.58 -31.36 -10.51
C MET A 1 60.75 -30.45 -9.60
N LYS A 2 60.79 -30.51 -8.26
CA LYS A 2 59.99 -29.59 -7.41
C LYS A 2 60.48 -28.12 -7.35
N LYS A 3 61.76 -27.82 -7.66
CA LYS A 3 62.26 -26.42 -7.76
C LYS A 3 61.89 -25.70 -9.08
N ASN A 4 61.57 -26.43 -10.16
CA ASN A 4 61.19 -25.81 -11.44
C ASN A 4 59.72 -25.35 -11.49
N LYS A 5 58.80 -25.98 -10.74
CA LYS A 5 57.39 -25.53 -10.68
C LYS A 5 57.22 -24.18 -9.96
N LYS A 6 58.04 -23.90 -8.93
CA LYS A 6 58.00 -22.61 -8.20
C LYS A 6 58.59 -21.45 -9.02
N ARG A 7 59.62 -21.69 -9.85
CA ARG A 7 60.15 -20.66 -10.77
C ARG A 7 59.20 -20.36 -11.93
N ILE A 8 58.54 -21.37 -12.50
CA ILE A 8 57.53 -21.17 -13.56
C ILE A 8 56.30 -20.43 -13.03
N GLY A 9 55.84 -20.73 -11.80
CA GLY A 9 54.74 -20.01 -11.15
C GLY A 9 55.07 -18.56 -10.80
N LEU A 10 56.31 -18.27 -10.38
CA LEU A 10 56.74 -16.90 -10.10
C LEU A 10 56.90 -16.07 -11.39
N ILE A 11 57.42 -16.68 -12.46
CA ILE A 11 57.56 -16.03 -13.77
C ILE A 11 56.18 -15.73 -14.36
N LEU A 12 55.25 -16.71 -14.36
CA LEU A 12 53.86 -16.49 -14.79
C LEU A 12 53.14 -15.44 -13.94
N GLY A 13 53.34 -15.46 -12.61
CA GLY A 13 52.78 -14.46 -11.71
C GLY A 13 53.29 -13.05 -12.01
N LEU A 14 54.59 -12.88 -12.30
CA LEU A 14 55.17 -11.56 -12.59
C LEU A 14 54.79 -11.05 -13.99
N THR A 15 54.70 -11.89 -15.03
CA THR A 15 54.21 -11.45 -16.35
C THR A 15 52.72 -11.10 -16.30
N THR A 16 51.90 -11.89 -15.60
CA THR A 16 50.47 -11.59 -15.46
C THR A 16 50.24 -10.32 -14.62
N THR A 17 51.03 -10.09 -13.57
CA THR A 17 50.91 -8.88 -12.74
C THR A 17 51.43 -7.63 -13.46
N ALA A 18 52.48 -7.73 -14.29
CA ALA A 18 52.93 -6.61 -15.10
C ALA A 18 51.90 -6.24 -16.18
N ILE A 19 51.31 -7.23 -16.86
CA ILE A 19 50.28 -7.01 -17.89
C ILE A 19 49.00 -6.45 -17.25
N ILE A 20 48.58 -6.97 -16.10
CA ILE A 20 47.40 -6.49 -15.37
C ILE A 20 47.65 -5.09 -14.78
N GLY A 21 48.83 -4.83 -14.20
CA GLY A 21 49.19 -3.51 -13.68
C GLY A 21 49.22 -2.43 -14.76
N SER A 22 49.72 -2.77 -15.95
CA SER A 22 49.68 -1.89 -17.13
C SER A 22 48.23 -1.63 -17.59
N SER A 23 47.39 -2.66 -17.53
CA SER A 23 45.97 -2.58 -17.94
C SER A 23 45.11 -1.81 -16.94
N ILE A 24 45.39 -1.95 -15.64
CA ILE A 24 44.71 -1.24 -14.55
C ILE A 24 45.17 0.22 -14.50
N GLY A 25 46.44 0.52 -14.76
CA GLY A 25 46.93 1.90 -14.89
C GLY A 25 46.24 2.67 -16.03
N ILE A 26 45.99 1.99 -17.16
CA ILE A 26 45.20 2.54 -18.27
C ILE A 26 43.73 2.73 -17.84
N GLY A 27 43.13 1.76 -17.16
CA GLY A 27 41.75 1.85 -16.67
C GLY A 27 41.51 2.95 -15.62
N ALA A 28 42.45 3.15 -14.69
CA ALA A 28 42.36 4.18 -13.64
C ALA A 28 42.53 5.60 -14.20
N TYR A 29 43.39 5.77 -15.22
CA TYR A 29 43.54 7.05 -15.93
C TYR A 29 42.26 7.46 -16.68
N PHE A 30 41.48 6.50 -17.18
CA PHE A 30 40.17 6.76 -17.81
C PHE A 30 39.02 6.96 -16.81
N ALA A 31 39.10 6.38 -15.62
CA ALA A 31 38.08 6.56 -14.58
C ALA A 31 38.12 7.97 -13.96
N PHE A 32 39.29 8.61 -13.89
CA PHE A 32 39.45 9.93 -13.26
C PHE A 32 39.07 11.13 -14.16
N LYS A 33 38.76 10.91 -15.46
CA LYS A 33 38.46 11.99 -16.41
C LYS A 33 37.03 11.98 -16.98
N LYS A 34 36.13 11.19 -16.39
CA LYS A 34 34.73 11.02 -16.85
C LYS A 34 33.74 12.03 -16.23
N ASN A 35 34.22 13.18 -15.77
CA ASN A 35 33.37 14.26 -15.23
C ASN A 35 33.32 15.53 -16.10
N ASP A 36 33.83 15.49 -17.34
CA ASP A 36 33.61 16.58 -18.31
C ASP A 36 33.13 16.03 -19.66
N ASN A 37 31.96 16.49 -20.08
CA ASN A 37 31.18 15.91 -21.18
C ASN A 37 31.55 16.48 -22.57
N THR A 38 32.81 16.84 -22.79
CA THR A 38 33.30 17.25 -24.11
C THR A 38 34.78 16.89 -24.29
N LEU A 39 35.07 15.78 -24.98
CA LEU A 39 36.28 15.60 -25.80
C LEU A 39 36.19 14.29 -26.61
N LYS A 40 36.45 14.38 -27.92
CA LYS A 40 36.61 13.24 -28.84
C LYS A 40 37.89 12.47 -28.50
N ASN A 41 37.82 11.14 -28.64
CA ASN A 41 38.94 10.21 -28.47
C ASN A 41 40.11 10.53 -29.41
N ASP A 42 41.24 10.97 -28.87
CA ASP A 42 42.57 10.84 -29.46
C ASP A 42 43.59 10.82 -28.32
N VAL A 43 44.43 9.77 -28.21
CA VAL A 43 45.44 9.60 -27.15
C VAL A 43 46.82 9.50 -27.77
N HIS A 44 47.75 10.35 -27.33
CA HIS A 44 49.17 10.26 -27.67
C HIS A 44 49.87 9.26 -26.73
N ILE A 45 50.44 8.19 -27.29
CA ILE A 45 51.34 7.28 -26.57
C ILE A 45 52.73 7.93 -26.55
N ASN A 46 53.28 8.26 -25.37
CA ASN A 46 54.59 8.91 -25.26
C ASN A 46 55.74 7.87 -25.27
N GLN A 47 56.97 8.34 -25.53
CA GLN A 47 58.17 7.49 -25.58
C GLN A 47 58.51 6.80 -24.25
N GLU A 48 58.03 7.33 -23.12
CA GLU A 48 58.28 6.76 -21.79
C GLU A 48 57.55 5.43 -21.59
N TRP A 49 56.37 5.26 -22.23
CA TRP A 49 55.68 3.98 -22.27
C TRP A 49 56.48 2.91 -23.02
N PHE A 50 56.99 3.23 -24.21
CA PHE A 50 57.80 2.29 -24.99
C PHE A 50 59.10 1.91 -24.26
N LYS A 51 59.75 2.87 -23.61
CA LYS A 51 60.94 2.62 -22.77
C LYS A 51 60.65 1.61 -21.65
N ASN A 52 59.55 1.79 -20.92
CA ASN A 52 59.17 0.90 -19.81
C ASN A 52 58.84 -0.53 -20.28
N VAL A 53 58.24 -0.67 -21.46
CA VAL A 53 57.97 -1.99 -22.07
C VAL A 53 59.27 -2.68 -22.48
N ARG A 54 60.22 -1.96 -23.11
CA ARG A 54 61.54 -2.53 -23.47
C ARG A 54 62.37 -2.94 -22.26
N GLU A 55 62.43 -2.10 -21.21
CA GLU A 55 63.14 -2.46 -19.97
C GLU A 55 62.57 -3.72 -19.31
N THR A 56 61.26 -3.96 -19.48
CA THR A 56 60.60 -5.17 -19.00
C THR A 56 60.94 -6.38 -19.87
N ILE A 57 61.02 -6.21 -21.19
CA ILE A 57 61.45 -7.26 -22.15
C ILE A 57 62.90 -7.68 -21.89
N GLU A 58 63.81 -6.73 -21.70
CA GLU A 58 65.23 -6.97 -21.37
C GLU A 58 65.39 -7.78 -20.07
N LYS A 59 64.60 -7.42 -19.03
CA LYS A 59 64.58 -8.19 -17.77
C LYS A 59 64.08 -9.63 -17.95
N ILE A 60 63.21 -9.88 -18.93
CA ILE A 60 62.72 -11.22 -19.26
C ILE A 60 63.78 -12.01 -20.04
N LYS A 61 64.51 -11.38 -20.96
CA LYS A 61 65.61 -12.01 -21.72
C LYS A 61 66.79 -12.40 -20.84
N ALA A 62 67.06 -11.64 -19.78
CA ALA A 62 68.19 -11.87 -18.86
C ALA A 62 68.06 -13.12 -17.95
N VAL A 63 66.94 -13.87 -18.00
CA VAL A 63 66.72 -15.05 -17.15
C VAL A 63 67.32 -16.32 -17.83
N PRO A 64 68.37 -16.95 -17.26
CA PRO A 64 68.99 -18.11 -17.90
C PRO A 64 68.12 -19.36 -17.74
N SER A 65 67.59 -19.90 -18.84
CA SER A 65 66.99 -21.23 -18.83
C SER A 65 67.06 -21.88 -20.21
N SER A 66 67.47 -23.15 -20.26
CA SER A 66 67.79 -23.93 -21.46
C SER A 66 66.58 -24.33 -22.33
N ASN A 67 65.37 -23.84 -22.06
CA ASN A 67 64.14 -24.16 -22.81
C ASN A 67 63.46 -22.91 -23.39
N LEU A 68 64.26 -21.95 -23.85
CA LEU A 68 63.76 -20.65 -24.32
C LEU A 68 63.97 -20.38 -25.81
N SER A 69 64.52 -21.29 -26.62
CA SER A 69 64.82 -20.97 -28.04
C SER A 69 63.57 -20.59 -28.85
N SER A 70 62.42 -21.25 -28.66
CA SER A 70 61.16 -20.88 -29.32
C SER A 70 60.47 -19.64 -28.71
N LYS A 71 60.76 -19.31 -27.44
CA LYS A 71 60.19 -18.15 -26.75
C LYS A 71 61.01 -16.87 -26.93
N ILE A 72 62.32 -16.98 -27.11
CA ILE A 72 63.20 -15.86 -27.48
C ILE A 72 62.82 -15.33 -28.86
N GLN A 73 62.54 -16.22 -29.82
CA GLN A 73 62.06 -15.82 -31.15
C GLN A 73 60.72 -15.05 -31.11
N TRP A 74 59.83 -15.38 -30.17
CA TRP A 74 58.60 -14.61 -29.93
C TRP A 74 58.88 -13.24 -29.30
N ILE A 75 59.75 -13.16 -28.29
CA ILE A 75 60.14 -11.89 -27.65
C ILE A 75 60.82 -10.98 -28.67
N ASP A 76 61.70 -11.52 -29.51
CA ASP A 76 62.42 -10.77 -30.55
C ASP A 76 61.46 -10.26 -31.64
N ASN A 77 60.48 -11.08 -32.07
CA ASN A 77 59.45 -10.65 -33.01
C ASN A 77 58.52 -9.58 -32.40
N PHE A 78 58.17 -9.72 -31.12
CA PHE A 78 57.35 -8.74 -30.41
C PHE A 78 58.08 -7.42 -30.24
N GLU A 79 59.36 -7.45 -29.83
CA GLU A 79 60.21 -6.28 -29.71
C GLU A 79 60.45 -5.59 -31.07
N THR A 80 60.62 -6.36 -32.15
CA THR A 80 60.72 -5.83 -33.52
C THR A 80 59.43 -5.13 -33.96
N LYS A 81 58.26 -5.71 -33.66
CA LYS A 81 56.96 -5.06 -33.92
C LYS A 81 56.77 -3.81 -33.06
N LEU A 82 57.24 -3.82 -31.81
CA LEU A 82 57.18 -2.67 -30.91
C LEU A 82 58.08 -1.53 -31.40
N LEU A 83 59.30 -1.84 -31.86
CA LEU A 83 60.25 -0.88 -32.46
C LEU A 83 59.70 -0.28 -33.76
N ASN A 84 59.06 -1.09 -34.60
CA ASN A 84 58.41 -0.59 -35.82
C ASN A 84 57.23 0.34 -35.49
N LEU A 85 56.45 0.05 -34.45
CA LEU A 85 55.39 0.94 -33.97
C LEU A 85 55.94 2.26 -33.40
N GLU A 86 57.04 2.21 -32.64
CA GLU A 86 57.68 3.39 -32.07
C GLU A 86 58.32 4.28 -33.15
N ASN A 87 59.01 3.67 -34.12
CA ASN A 87 59.59 4.35 -35.27
C ASN A 87 58.52 4.95 -36.19
N ASN A 88 57.38 4.26 -36.37
CA ASN A 88 56.25 4.79 -37.13
C ASN A 88 55.48 5.89 -36.38
N SER A 89 55.45 5.85 -35.03
CA SER A 89 54.82 6.89 -34.20
C SER A 89 55.59 8.21 -34.18
N SER A 90 56.91 8.17 -34.44
CA SER A 90 57.77 9.36 -34.51
C SER A 90 57.89 9.97 -35.91
N LEU A 91 57.40 9.30 -36.96
CA LEU A 91 57.53 9.74 -38.36
C LEU A 91 56.21 9.84 -39.16
N ALA A 92 55.02 9.54 -38.62
CA ALA A 92 53.77 9.58 -39.38
C ALA A 92 52.65 10.41 -38.72
N LYS A 93 51.99 11.27 -39.52
CA LYS A 93 50.76 12.01 -39.20
C LYS A 93 49.48 11.18 -39.35
N ASP A 94 49.57 9.87 -39.61
CA ASP A 94 48.40 9.01 -39.83
C ASP A 94 48.20 7.98 -38.72
N LYS A 95 46.94 7.90 -38.26
CA LYS A 95 46.46 7.23 -37.05
C LYS A 95 46.37 5.71 -37.24
N VAL A 96 46.96 4.92 -36.33
CA VAL A 96 46.78 3.45 -36.28
C VAL A 96 45.77 3.07 -35.18
N PRO A 97 44.67 2.36 -35.48
CA PRO A 97 43.69 1.97 -34.46
C PRO A 97 44.19 0.85 -33.55
N LEU A 98 44.27 1.12 -32.25
CA LEU A 98 44.63 0.20 -31.16
C LEU A 98 43.81 -1.11 -31.17
N SER A 99 42.61 -1.10 -31.78
CA SER A 99 41.73 -2.25 -31.93
C SER A 99 42.34 -3.39 -32.76
N ASN A 100 43.14 -3.07 -33.79
CA ASN A 100 43.75 -4.09 -34.66
C ASN A 100 44.88 -4.82 -33.93
N PHE A 101 45.67 -4.09 -33.14
CA PHE A 101 46.73 -4.66 -32.31
C PHE A 101 46.18 -5.63 -31.25
N ILE A 102 45.07 -5.26 -30.59
CA ILE A 102 44.40 -6.12 -29.59
C ILE A 102 43.77 -7.36 -30.25
N LYS A 103 43.29 -7.23 -31.50
CA LYS A 103 42.72 -8.35 -32.26
C LYS A 103 43.79 -9.38 -32.64
N GLU A 104 44.93 -8.93 -33.15
CA GLU A 104 46.05 -9.82 -33.53
C GLU A 104 46.62 -10.60 -32.33
N ILE A 105 46.73 -9.96 -31.15
CA ILE A 105 47.16 -10.64 -29.92
C ILE A 105 46.16 -11.73 -29.50
N LYS A 106 44.86 -11.47 -29.65
CA LYS A 106 43.80 -12.43 -29.27
C LYS A 106 43.69 -13.62 -30.22
N GLU A 107 43.82 -13.39 -31.52
CA GLU A 107 43.76 -14.47 -32.53
C GLU A 107 44.99 -15.38 -32.45
N PHE A 108 46.16 -14.83 -32.14
CA PHE A 108 47.37 -15.63 -31.98
C PHE A 108 47.36 -16.49 -30.69
N ILE A 109 46.82 -15.98 -29.58
CA ILE A 109 46.65 -16.75 -28.33
C ILE A 109 45.67 -17.93 -28.52
N ALA A 110 44.68 -17.77 -29.41
CA ALA A 110 43.71 -18.82 -29.71
C ALA A 110 44.31 -19.98 -30.53
N ASN A 111 45.35 -19.73 -31.33
CA ASN A 111 45.96 -20.75 -32.19
C ASN A 111 47.03 -21.61 -31.50
N GLU A 112 47.54 -21.21 -30.32
CA GLU A 112 48.58 -21.94 -29.58
C GLU A 112 48.02 -22.81 -28.43
N ILE A 113 46.70 -22.80 -28.22
CA ILE A 113 46.01 -23.62 -27.20
C ILE A 113 45.03 -24.54 -27.93
N ASP A 114 45.56 -25.71 -28.32
CA ASP A 114 44.89 -26.73 -29.12
C ASP A 114 43.63 -27.27 -28.40
N ILE A 115 42.44 -26.91 -28.89
CA ILE A 115 41.17 -27.55 -28.55
C ILE A 115 40.44 -27.79 -29.87
N THR A 116 40.49 -29.04 -30.33
CA THR A 116 39.78 -29.55 -31.49
C THR A 116 38.27 -29.63 -31.23
N ILE A 117 37.48 -29.06 -32.14
CA ILE A 117 36.07 -29.42 -32.35
C ILE A 117 35.98 -29.79 -33.82
N GLU A 118 36.01 -31.10 -34.09
CA GLU A 118 35.58 -31.66 -35.37
C GLU A 118 34.04 -31.76 -35.43
N ASP A 119 33.56 -31.73 -36.68
CA ASP A 119 32.21 -32.03 -37.16
C ASP A 119 31.15 -30.93 -37.10
N TYR A 120 31.24 -30.00 -38.06
CA TYR A 120 30.15 -29.66 -38.99
C TYR A 120 30.77 -29.15 -40.30
N LYS A 121 30.99 -30.05 -41.27
CA LYS A 121 31.22 -29.66 -42.67
C LYS A 121 29.88 -29.38 -43.32
N VAL A 122 29.57 -28.10 -43.53
CA VAL A 122 28.58 -27.69 -44.53
C VAL A 122 29.33 -27.45 -45.84
N ASP A 123 28.89 -28.15 -46.88
CA ASP A 123 29.34 -28.05 -48.26
C ASP A 123 29.24 -26.59 -48.75
N SER A 124 30.35 -26.02 -49.22
CA SER A 124 30.50 -24.61 -49.59
C SER A 124 30.04 -24.29 -51.00
N SER A 125 29.40 -25.23 -51.70
CA SER A 125 28.99 -25.05 -53.10
C SER A 125 27.69 -24.25 -53.31
N SER A 126 27.01 -23.79 -52.25
CA SER A 126 25.76 -23.00 -52.37
C SER A 126 25.89 -21.53 -51.93
N ILE A 127 27.08 -21.03 -51.58
CA ILE A 127 27.26 -19.64 -51.13
C ILE A 127 27.83 -18.80 -52.27
N ASN A 128 26.96 -18.50 -53.24
CA ASN A 128 27.08 -17.27 -54.00
C ASN A 128 25.68 -16.67 -54.01
N ILE A 129 25.58 -15.45 -53.47
CA ILE A 129 24.37 -14.68 -53.11
C ILE A 129 24.03 -14.79 -51.61
N ILE A 130 24.92 -14.30 -50.75
CA ILE A 130 24.53 -13.76 -49.44
C ILE A 130 24.59 -12.25 -49.58
N SER A 131 23.42 -11.59 -49.60
CA SER A 131 23.36 -10.13 -49.57
C SER A 131 24.04 -9.60 -48.30
N SER A 132 24.60 -8.39 -48.38
CA SER A 132 25.22 -7.69 -47.24
C SER A 132 24.34 -7.67 -45.98
N GLU A 133 23.03 -7.74 -46.15
CA GLU A 133 22.02 -7.80 -45.10
C GLU A 133 22.05 -9.12 -44.28
N ASN A 134 22.33 -10.25 -44.93
CA ASN A 134 22.42 -11.55 -44.26
C ASN A 134 23.75 -11.71 -43.51
N LEU A 135 24.82 -11.08 -43.99
CA LEU A 135 26.12 -11.01 -43.32
C LEU A 135 26.04 -10.14 -42.04
N ALA A 136 25.22 -9.09 -42.03
CA ALA A 136 24.93 -8.29 -40.85
C ALA A 136 24.14 -9.10 -39.79
N LYS A 137 23.15 -9.90 -40.22
CA LYS A 137 22.36 -10.79 -39.32
C LYS A 137 23.20 -11.90 -38.69
N ILE A 138 24.18 -12.45 -39.41
CA ILE A 138 25.14 -13.44 -38.89
C ILE A 138 26.09 -12.80 -37.85
N ASN A 139 26.60 -11.59 -38.10
CA ASN A 139 27.46 -10.88 -37.14
C ASN A 139 26.74 -10.49 -35.84
N ILE A 140 25.46 -10.13 -35.90
CA ILE A 140 24.61 -9.90 -34.71
C ILE A 140 24.46 -11.19 -33.90
N THR A 141 24.33 -12.33 -34.57
CA THR A 141 24.19 -13.64 -33.93
C THR A 141 25.49 -14.10 -33.26
N ILE A 142 26.65 -13.86 -33.88
CA ILE A 142 27.97 -14.17 -33.30
C ILE A 142 28.27 -13.31 -32.06
N ASN A 143 27.87 -12.04 -32.05
CA ASN A 143 28.03 -11.16 -30.88
C ASN A 143 27.15 -11.62 -29.71
N LYS A 144 25.90 -12.05 -29.98
CA LYS A 144 25.01 -12.64 -28.97
C LYS A 144 25.56 -13.95 -28.40
N LEU A 145 26.22 -14.79 -29.21
CA LEU A 145 26.86 -16.03 -28.74
C LEU A 145 28.07 -15.77 -27.83
N LYS A 146 28.82 -14.68 -28.05
CA LYS A 146 29.94 -14.28 -27.15
C LYS A 146 29.45 -13.78 -25.80
N GLU A 147 28.31 -13.08 -25.73
CA GLU A 147 27.69 -12.66 -24.47
C GLU A 147 27.17 -13.85 -23.65
N LEU A 148 26.66 -14.89 -24.32
CA LEU A 148 26.17 -16.12 -23.69
C LEU A 148 27.29 -16.94 -23.03
N LYS A 149 28.52 -16.92 -23.58
CA LYS A 149 29.68 -17.60 -22.99
C LYS A 149 30.10 -17.00 -21.64
N ASN A 150 29.90 -15.69 -21.46
CA ASN A 150 30.22 -15.01 -20.20
C ASN A 150 29.21 -15.34 -19.09
N ILE A 151 27.92 -15.48 -19.42
CA ILE A 151 26.87 -15.87 -18.47
C ILE A 151 27.12 -17.27 -17.90
N ASN A 152 27.61 -18.20 -18.74
CA ASN A 152 27.92 -19.56 -18.29
C ASN A 152 29.09 -19.59 -17.27
N ASN A 153 30.06 -18.68 -17.40
CA ASN A 153 31.19 -18.59 -16.48
C ASN A 153 30.78 -18.01 -15.12
N ASP A 154 29.88 -17.03 -15.09
CA ASP A 154 29.34 -16.46 -13.84
C ASP A 154 28.52 -17.49 -13.05
N LEU A 155 27.76 -18.33 -13.74
CA LEU A 155 27.00 -19.43 -13.12
C LEU A 155 27.91 -20.52 -12.50
N ILE A 156 29.03 -20.84 -13.15
CA ILE A 156 30.02 -21.79 -12.60
C ILE A 156 30.66 -21.24 -11.31
N ALA A 157 30.88 -19.93 -11.22
CA ALA A 157 31.42 -19.29 -10.02
C ALA A 157 30.43 -19.30 -8.84
N ILE A 158 29.13 -19.13 -9.12
CA ILE A 158 28.06 -19.19 -8.12
C ILE A 158 27.94 -20.61 -7.53
N ASN A 159 27.91 -21.65 -8.38
CA ASN A 159 27.80 -23.04 -7.92
C ASN A 159 28.97 -23.46 -7.01
N LYS A 160 30.21 -23.06 -7.34
CA LYS A 160 31.38 -23.32 -6.47
C LYS A 160 31.26 -22.64 -5.10
N THR A 161 30.58 -21.51 -5.02
CA THR A 161 30.38 -20.77 -3.77
C THR A 161 29.35 -21.47 -2.89
N ILE A 162 28.27 -21.99 -3.49
CA ILE A 162 27.22 -22.78 -2.79
C ILE A 162 27.82 -24.08 -2.22
N ASP A 163 28.62 -24.80 -3.01
CA ASP A 163 29.24 -26.06 -2.57
C ASP A 163 30.18 -25.86 -1.37
N SER A 164 30.96 -24.77 -1.38
CA SER A 164 31.84 -24.42 -0.25
C SER A 164 31.04 -24.12 1.03
N PHE A 165 29.84 -23.56 0.90
CA PHE A 165 29.01 -23.15 2.03
C PHE A 165 28.26 -24.34 2.65
N ASN A 166 27.79 -25.28 1.83
CA ASN A 166 27.18 -26.53 2.29
C ASN A 166 28.16 -27.38 3.12
N ILE A 167 29.46 -27.33 2.81
CA ILE A 167 30.51 -27.98 3.60
C ILE A 167 30.64 -27.31 4.98
N GLU A 168 30.47 -25.99 5.08
CA GLU A 168 30.59 -25.25 6.33
C GLU A 168 29.40 -25.49 7.26
N ILE A 169 28.17 -25.48 6.72
CA ILE A 169 26.93 -25.76 7.47
C ILE A 169 26.95 -27.16 8.09
N ASN A 170 27.34 -28.17 7.33
CA ASN A 170 27.47 -29.55 7.82
C ASN A 170 28.50 -29.68 8.95
N LYS A 171 29.50 -28.79 9.00
CA LYS A 171 30.50 -28.73 10.07
C LYS A 171 29.92 -28.17 11.38
N TYR A 172 28.93 -27.28 11.30
CA TYR A 172 28.27 -26.67 12.45
C TYR A 172 27.12 -27.52 13.02
N ALA A 173 26.41 -28.28 12.19
CA ALA A 173 25.38 -29.23 12.63
C ALA A 173 25.93 -30.33 13.58
N LEU A 174 27.25 -30.55 13.58
CA LEU A 174 27.92 -31.56 14.43
C LEU A 174 28.39 -31.03 15.80
N VAL A 175 28.35 -29.73 16.07
CA VAL A 175 28.81 -29.17 17.36
C VAL A 175 27.61 -29.02 18.29
N LYS A 176 27.51 -29.90 19.29
CA LYS A 176 26.47 -29.87 20.34
C LYS A 176 26.34 -28.48 20.97
N ILE A 177 25.13 -27.94 20.86
CA ILE A 177 24.60 -26.70 21.45
C ILE A 177 24.75 -26.77 22.98
N ASN A 178 25.83 -26.23 23.54
CA ASN A 178 25.91 -25.99 24.99
C ASN A 178 26.61 -24.69 25.39
N VAL A 179 27.02 -23.86 24.43
CA VAL A 179 27.46 -22.49 24.73
C VAL A 179 26.99 -21.58 23.60
N ILE A 180 25.94 -20.79 23.85
CA ILE A 180 25.64 -19.64 23.00
C ILE A 180 26.73 -18.60 23.30
N ASN A 181 27.83 -18.70 22.58
CA ASN A 181 28.92 -17.72 22.62
C ASN A 181 28.56 -16.56 21.66
N ILE A 182 29.04 -15.36 21.97
CA ILE A 182 28.96 -14.15 21.13
C ILE A 182 29.42 -14.43 19.68
N ASP A 183 30.32 -15.39 19.53
CA ASP A 183 30.81 -15.89 18.24
C ASP A 183 29.71 -16.50 17.33
N PHE A 184 28.67 -17.11 17.92
CA PHE A 184 27.52 -17.63 17.18
C PHE A 184 26.60 -16.49 16.69
N LEU A 185 26.40 -15.46 17.51
CA LEU A 185 25.59 -14.28 17.15
C LEU A 185 26.27 -13.44 16.06
N ASN A 186 27.60 -13.27 16.13
CA ASN A 186 28.37 -12.60 15.10
C ASN A 186 28.33 -13.36 13.77
N LYS A 187 28.40 -14.70 13.81
CA LYS A 187 28.27 -15.55 12.62
C LYS A 187 26.85 -15.55 12.02
N LEU A 188 25.82 -15.44 12.86
CA LEU A 188 24.43 -15.29 12.41
C LEU A 188 24.21 -13.96 11.66
N SER A 189 24.84 -12.88 12.15
CA SER A 189 24.81 -11.57 11.48
C SER A 189 25.51 -11.60 10.12
N SER A 190 26.66 -12.28 10.01
CA SER A 190 27.33 -12.47 8.72
C SER A 190 26.53 -13.34 7.75
N LEU A 191 25.76 -14.30 8.25
CA LEU A 191 24.87 -15.12 7.43
C LEU A 191 23.74 -14.30 6.82
N LYS A 192 23.14 -13.39 7.61
CA LYS A 192 22.11 -12.44 7.17
C LYS A 192 22.64 -11.48 6.10
N GLU A 193 23.83 -10.95 6.31
CA GLU A 193 24.47 -10.05 5.35
C GLU A 193 24.82 -10.76 4.03
N PHE A 194 25.22 -12.04 4.10
CA PHE A 194 25.45 -12.89 2.94
C PHE A 194 24.17 -13.23 2.18
N THR A 195 23.07 -13.57 2.88
CA THR A 195 21.77 -13.85 2.23
C THR A 195 21.20 -12.59 1.57
N VAL A 196 21.33 -11.43 2.20
CA VAL A 196 20.97 -10.13 1.61
C VAL A 196 21.83 -9.83 0.38
N ASN A 197 23.13 -10.10 0.43
CA ASN A 197 24.01 -9.91 -0.74
C ASN A 197 23.67 -10.84 -1.91
N ILE A 198 23.34 -12.11 -1.65
CA ILE A 198 22.88 -13.05 -2.69
C ILE A 198 21.54 -12.60 -3.27
N LYS A 199 20.58 -12.19 -2.43
CA LYS A 199 19.28 -11.64 -2.86
C LYS A 199 19.46 -10.39 -3.73
N ASN A 200 20.34 -9.48 -3.33
CA ASN A 200 20.65 -8.28 -4.11
C ASN A 200 21.37 -8.60 -5.44
N ARG A 201 22.26 -9.60 -5.47
CA ARG A 201 22.93 -10.04 -6.70
C ARG A 201 21.97 -10.75 -7.66
N LEU A 202 21.04 -11.54 -7.14
CA LEU A 202 19.99 -12.21 -7.91
C LEU A 202 18.99 -11.20 -8.48
N ASN A 203 18.57 -10.23 -7.67
CA ASN A 203 17.73 -9.12 -8.13
C ASN A 203 18.46 -8.29 -9.19
N ALA A 204 19.74 -7.95 -9.00
CA ALA A 204 20.52 -7.22 -10.01
C ALA A 204 20.69 -7.98 -11.34
N LEU A 205 20.77 -9.32 -11.29
CA LEU A 205 20.80 -10.19 -12.45
C LEU A 205 19.43 -10.29 -13.14
N GLN A 206 18.33 -10.37 -12.37
CA GLN A 206 16.96 -10.41 -12.90
C GLN A 206 16.55 -9.10 -13.57
N THR A 207 16.87 -7.94 -12.98
CA THR A 207 16.28 -6.66 -13.41
C THR A 207 16.98 -5.98 -14.57
N SER A 208 18.30 -6.15 -14.79
CA SER A 208 18.98 -5.34 -15.84
C SER A 208 19.25 -6.06 -17.15
N LYS A 209 19.53 -7.37 -17.10
CA LYS A 209 19.97 -8.13 -18.29
C LYS A 209 18.85 -8.92 -18.93
N TYR A 210 18.02 -9.58 -18.12
CA TYR A 210 16.89 -10.36 -18.61
C TYR A 210 15.69 -9.49 -18.99
N GLU A 211 15.37 -8.43 -18.25
CA GLU A 211 14.34 -7.47 -18.67
C GLU A 211 14.71 -6.76 -19.97
N ASN A 212 15.99 -6.44 -20.20
CA ASN A 212 16.42 -5.86 -21.47
C ASN A 212 16.34 -6.86 -22.62
N GLU A 213 16.74 -8.12 -22.44
CA GLU A 213 16.56 -9.14 -23.47
C GLU A 213 15.08 -9.43 -23.72
N LEU A 214 14.25 -9.47 -22.68
CA LEU A 214 12.79 -9.67 -22.76
C LEU A 214 12.09 -8.48 -23.42
N ASN A 215 12.52 -7.25 -23.14
CA ASN A 215 11.99 -6.04 -23.75
C ASN A 215 12.48 -5.89 -25.20
N LEU A 216 13.71 -6.28 -25.53
CA LEU A 216 14.17 -6.37 -26.90
C LEU A 216 13.41 -7.45 -27.68
N LEU A 217 13.07 -8.57 -27.04
CA LEU A 217 12.24 -9.63 -27.63
C LEU A 217 10.79 -9.16 -27.85
N LYS A 218 10.19 -8.51 -26.85
CA LYS A 218 8.84 -7.90 -26.91
C LYS A 218 8.77 -6.81 -27.98
N ASN A 219 9.80 -5.97 -28.09
CA ASN A 219 9.88 -4.93 -29.11
C ASN A 219 10.08 -5.53 -30.51
N SER A 220 10.87 -6.59 -30.66
CA SER A 220 10.96 -7.32 -31.93
C SER A 220 9.64 -8.00 -32.31
N LEU A 221 8.88 -8.54 -31.35
CA LEU A 221 7.55 -9.12 -31.58
C LEU A 221 6.49 -8.07 -31.92
N ASN A 222 6.51 -6.91 -31.26
CA ASN A 222 5.60 -5.80 -31.54
C ASN A 222 5.89 -5.14 -32.89
N ASN A 223 7.17 -4.94 -33.24
CA ASN A 223 7.54 -4.43 -34.56
C ASN A 223 7.11 -5.41 -35.66
N PHE A 224 7.23 -6.71 -35.43
CA PHE A 224 6.74 -7.73 -36.34
C PHE A 224 5.20 -7.75 -36.48
N SER A 225 4.45 -7.52 -35.39
CA SER A 225 2.99 -7.35 -35.45
C SER A 225 2.59 -6.12 -36.29
N ASN A 226 3.43 -5.09 -36.29
CA ASN A 226 3.23 -3.90 -37.11
C ASN A 226 3.64 -4.13 -38.58
N ASP A 227 4.67 -4.94 -38.83
CA ASP A 227 5.09 -5.34 -40.18
C ASP A 227 4.07 -6.28 -40.85
N LEU A 228 3.37 -7.11 -40.07
CA LEU A 228 2.23 -7.92 -40.53
C LEU A 228 1.02 -7.06 -40.91
N ASN A 229 0.79 -5.94 -40.22
CA ASN A 229 -0.25 -4.97 -40.59
C ASN A 229 0.05 -4.20 -41.89
N TYR A 230 1.29 -4.24 -42.39
CA TYR A 230 1.69 -3.58 -43.64
C TYR A 230 1.40 -4.42 -44.90
N PHE A 231 1.09 -5.71 -44.75
CA PHE A 231 0.57 -6.52 -45.83
C PHE A 231 -0.96 -6.49 -45.79
N SER A 232 -1.55 -5.48 -46.41
CA SER A 232 -2.99 -5.42 -46.69
C SER A 232 -3.38 -6.53 -47.68
N LEU A 233 -3.50 -7.75 -47.17
CA LEU A 233 -4.06 -8.92 -47.85
C LEU A 233 -5.49 -9.24 -47.37
N ASP A 234 -6.11 -8.29 -46.65
CA ASP A 234 -7.46 -8.39 -46.10
C ASP A 234 -8.56 -8.51 -47.17
N GLU A 235 -8.31 -8.11 -48.43
CA GLU A 235 -9.34 -8.18 -49.47
C GLU A 235 -9.37 -9.49 -50.28
N LYS A 236 -8.40 -10.41 -50.14
CA LYS A 236 -8.36 -11.61 -51.01
C LYS A 236 -8.27 -12.96 -50.32
N LEU A 237 -7.96 -13.03 -49.03
CA LEU A 237 -8.02 -14.30 -48.30
C LEU A 237 -8.94 -14.10 -47.10
N ASN A 238 -10.16 -14.62 -47.23
CA ASN A 238 -11.19 -14.67 -46.19
C ASN A 238 -10.75 -15.62 -45.04
N LEU A 239 -9.54 -15.44 -44.51
CA LEU A 239 -9.00 -16.11 -43.33
C LEU A 239 -9.63 -15.43 -42.12
N SER A 240 -10.85 -15.87 -41.88
CA SER A 240 -11.80 -15.39 -40.89
C SER A 240 -11.21 -15.18 -39.49
N SER A 241 -11.93 -14.37 -38.71
CA SER A 241 -11.89 -14.13 -37.25
C SER A 241 -11.18 -15.17 -36.35
N THR A 242 -11.10 -16.42 -36.75
CA THR A 242 -10.31 -17.51 -36.16
C THR A 242 -8.82 -17.17 -35.97
N VAL A 243 -8.13 -16.52 -36.92
CA VAL A 243 -6.69 -16.20 -36.78
C VAL A 243 -6.48 -15.04 -35.78
N LEU A 244 -7.33 -14.02 -35.83
CA LEU A 244 -7.31 -12.91 -34.87
C LEU A 244 -7.70 -13.38 -33.45
N LYS A 245 -8.70 -14.27 -33.34
CA LYS A 245 -9.03 -14.96 -32.07
C LYS A 245 -7.89 -15.84 -31.59
N PHE A 246 -7.12 -16.45 -32.49
CA PHE A 246 -5.96 -17.28 -32.15
C PHE A 246 -4.77 -16.45 -31.64
N VAL A 247 -4.48 -15.29 -32.23
CA VAL A 247 -3.43 -14.36 -31.76
C VAL A 247 -3.83 -13.75 -30.41
N SER A 248 -5.10 -13.34 -30.26
CA SER A 248 -5.67 -12.89 -28.98
C SER A 248 -5.52 -13.98 -27.91
N TRP A 249 -5.90 -15.21 -28.22
CA TRP A 249 -5.77 -16.37 -27.32
C TRP A 249 -4.32 -16.67 -26.95
N HIS A 250 -3.37 -16.59 -27.90
CA HIS A 250 -1.96 -16.86 -27.60
C HIS A 250 -1.35 -15.81 -26.68
N ASN A 251 -1.70 -14.55 -26.86
CA ASN A 251 -1.27 -13.45 -25.99
C ASN A 251 -1.88 -13.60 -24.59
N ASN A 252 -3.18 -13.92 -24.50
CA ASN A 252 -3.85 -14.16 -23.22
C ASN A 252 -3.29 -15.39 -22.49
N LYS A 253 -2.87 -16.43 -23.22
CA LYS A 253 -2.19 -17.61 -22.67
C LYS A 253 -0.84 -17.27 -22.04
N LEU A 254 -0.04 -16.42 -22.68
CA LEU A 254 1.27 -16.00 -22.14
C LEU A 254 1.09 -15.18 -20.86
N ILE A 255 0.09 -14.29 -20.84
CA ILE A 255 -0.28 -13.49 -19.67
C ILE A 255 -0.68 -14.39 -18.49
N ILE A 256 -1.53 -15.39 -18.72
CA ILE A 256 -1.93 -16.35 -17.67
C ILE A 256 -0.75 -17.18 -17.17
N LEU A 257 0.16 -17.59 -18.05
CA LEU A 257 1.35 -18.35 -17.66
C LEU A 257 2.29 -17.49 -16.79
N ASP A 258 2.43 -16.20 -17.13
CA ASP A 258 3.21 -15.23 -16.36
C ASP A 258 2.57 -14.96 -14.99
N SER A 259 1.25 -14.73 -14.92
CA SER A 259 0.49 -14.57 -13.67
C SER A 259 0.58 -15.83 -12.80
N PHE A 260 0.49 -17.02 -13.39
CA PHE A 260 0.63 -18.28 -12.67
C PHE A 260 2.05 -18.51 -12.13
N ASN A 261 3.07 -18.23 -12.94
CA ASN A 261 4.47 -18.32 -12.50
C ASN A 261 4.80 -17.29 -11.42
N SER A 262 4.18 -16.10 -11.47
CA SER A 262 4.24 -15.07 -10.43
C SER A 262 3.62 -15.55 -9.11
N ILE A 263 2.40 -16.14 -9.15
CA ILE A 263 1.76 -16.75 -7.97
C ILE A 263 2.62 -17.87 -7.38
N LYS A 264 3.11 -18.77 -8.23
CA LYS A 264 3.94 -19.91 -7.81
C LYS A 264 5.24 -19.43 -7.16
N SER A 265 5.90 -18.43 -7.76
CA SER A 265 7.07 -17.76 -7.18
C SER A 265 6.73 -17.19 -5.81
N LEU A 266 5.60 -16.50 -5.68
CA LEU A 266 5.16 -15.86 -4.43
C LEU A 266 4.88 -16.87 -3.32
N ILE A 267 4.16 -17.96 -3.62
CA ILE A 267 3.89 -19.07 -2.70
C ILE A 267 5.19 -19.79 -2.31
N GLU A 268 6.15 -19.93 -3.24
CA GLU A 268 7.45 -20.54 -2.95
C GLU A 268 8.34 -19.63 -2.07
N THR A 269 8.21 -18.29 -2.14
CA THR A 269 8.86 -17.33 -1.21
C THR A 269 8.18 -17.22 0.16
N GLU A 270 6.86 -17.44 0.27
CA GLU A 270 6.12 -17.33 1.54
C GLU A 270 6.56 -18.39 2.58
N LYS A 271 7.23 -19.47 2.15
CA LYS A 271 7.84 -20.46 3.05
C LYS A 271 9.00 -19.92 3.91
N GLN A 272 9.48 -18.70 3.64
CA GLN A 272 10.72 -18.18 4.22
C GLN A 272 10.55 -17.01 5.17
N GLU A 273 9.56 -16.14 5.00
CA GLU A 273 9.35 -15.01 5.90
C GLU A 273 7.87 -14.97 6.31
N ASN A 274 7.60 -15.12 7.62
CA ASN A 274 6.27 -15.04 8.24
C ASN A 274 5.76 -13.58 8.25
N GLU A 275 5.61 -12.95 7.09
CA GLU A 275 4.97 -11.64 6.97
C GLU A 275 3.64 -11.72 6.20
N ILE A 276 2.60 -11.19 6.85
CA ILE A 276 1.20 -11.10 6.39
C ILE A 276 1.05 -10.39 5.02
N ASN A 277 2.04 -9.62 4.61
CA ASN A 277 2.03 -8.86 3.34
C ASN A 277 2.12 -9.74 2.08
N ASP A 278 2.73 -10.92 2.15
CA ASP A 278 2.87 -11.79 0.97
C ASP A 278 1.60 -12.60 0.69
N LYS A 279 0.77 -12.84 1.72
CA LYS A 279 -0.52 -13.53 1.60
C LYS A 279 -1.55 -12.69 0.82
N GLU A 280 -1.60 -11.38 1.07
CA GLU A 280 -2.42 -10.45 0.28
C GLU A 280 -1.93 -10.34 -1.16
N ARG A 281 -0.62 -10.41 -1.38
CA ARG A 281 -0.03 -10.39 -2.73
C ARG A 281 -0.35 -11.67 -3.50
N ILE A 282 -0.27 -12.84 -2.86
CA ILE A 282 -0.69 -14.13 -3.42
C ILE A 282 -2.18 -14.13 -3.74
N ILE A 283 -3.03 -13.65 -2.83
CA ILE A 283 -4.48 -13.54 -3.06
C ILE A 283 -4.78 -12.56 -4.20
N LYS A 284 -4.07 -11.43 -4.27
CA LYS A 284 -4.22 -10.45 -5.35
C LYS A 284 -3.84 -11.05 -6.71
N GLU A 285 -2.74 -11.79 -6.78
CA GLU A 285 -2.28 -12.44 -8.01
C GLU A 285 -3.19 -13.61 -8.40
N ILE A 286 -3.70 -14.40 -7.44
CA ILE A 286 -4.73 -15.42 -7.67
C ILE A 286 -6.01 -14.79 -8.21
N ASN A 287 -6.45 -13.66 -7.67
CA ASN A 287 -7.62 -12.94 -8.16
C ASN A 287 -7.39 -12.33 -9.56
N LEU A 288 -6.15 -11.92 -9.86
CA LEU A 288 -5.75 -11.48 -11.20
C LEU A 288 -5.83 -12.64 -12.20
N LEU A 289 -5.30 -13.81 -11.83
CA LEU A 289 -5.40 -15.04 -12.61
C LEU A 289 -6.86 -15.47 -12.82
N ILE A 290 -7.72 -15.37 -11.79
CA ILE A 290 -9.16 -15.68 -11.89
C ILE A 290 -9.86 -14.71 -12.85
N ASN A 291 -9.54 -13.42 -12.80
CA ASN A 291 -10.09 -12.43 -13.72
C ASN A 291 -9.61 -12.68 -15.16
N GLU A 292 -8.34 -13.00 -15.36
CA GLU A 292 -7.78 -13.32 -16.67
C GLU A 292 -8.39 -14.61 -17.24
N LEU A 293 -8.59 -15.64 -16.42
CA LEU A 293 -9.29 -16.87 -16.80
C LEU A 293 -10.77 -16.61 -17.14
N SER A 294 -11.43 -15.69 -16.43
CA SER A 294 -12.83 -15.31 -16.70
C SER A 294 -13.00 -14.56 -18.03
N LEU A 295 -12.01 -13.75 -18.43
CA LEU A 295 -12.00 -13.06 -19.71
C LEU A 295 -11.83 -14.04 -20.88
N ILE A 296 -11.00 -15.08 -20.72
CA ILE A 296 -10.90 -16.16 -21.71
C ILE A 296 -12.20 -16.97 -21.80
N ASN A 297 -12.87 -17.19 -20.66
CA ASN A 297 -14.10 -17.99 -20.64
C ASN A 297 -15.27 -17.29 -21.36
N ALA A 298 -15.33 -15.95 -21.31
CA ALA A 298 -16.28 -15.14 -22.07
C ALA A 298 -16.07 -15.22 -23.59
N GLU A 299 -14.87 -15.60 -24.05
CA GLU A 299 -14.54 -15.70 -25.47
C GLU A 299 -14.74 -17.12 -26.06
N PHE A 300 -14.88 -18.18 -25.25
CA PHE A 300 -14.82 -19.57 -25.72
C PHE A 300 -15.88 -20.56 -25.16
N GLU A 301 -16.85 -20.13 -24.34
CA GLU A 301 -17.97 -20.96 -23.83
C GLU A 301 -17.56 -22.36 -23.28
N PHE A 302 -16.75 -22.43 -22.22
CA PHE A 302 -16.49 -23.69 -21.50
C PHE A 302 -17.45 -23.82 -20.30
N ASN A 303 -18.46 -24.69 -20.40
CA ASN A 303 -19.68 -24.48 -19.59
C ASN A 303 -19.79 -25.20 -18.23
N ASP A 304 -19.16 -26.35 -17.92
CA ASP A 304 -19.61 -27.09 -16.71
C ASP A 304 -18.57 -27.45 -15.63
N ASN A 305 -17.27 -27.60 -15.93
CA ASN A 305 -16.29 -28.02 -14.90
C ASN A 305 -15.70 -26.89 -14.04
N ASN A 306 -16.00 -25.62 -14.36
CA ASN A 306 -15.42 -24.46 -13.67
C ASN A 306 -16.24 -24.00 -12.45
N VAL A 307 -17.53 -24.32 -12.38
CA VAL A 307 -18.39 -23.92 -11.25
C VAL A 307 -17.92 -24.58 -9.97
N GLU A 308 -17.59 -25.88 -10.02
CA GLU A 308 -17.11 -26.64 -8.88
C GLU A 308 -15.76 -26.14 -8.35
N ILE A 309 -14.88 -25.68 -9.25
CA ILE A 309 -13.57 -25.11 -8.89
C ILE A 309 -13.73 -23.70 -8.32
N ARG A 310 -14.61 -22.87 -8.90
CA ARG A 310 -14.93 -21.54 -8.37
C ARG A 310 -15.53 -21.64 -6.98
N GLU A 311 -16.43 -22.59 -6.76
CA GLU A 311 -17.05 -22.85 -5.46
C GLU A 311 -16.05 -23.39 -4.45
N LYS A 312 -15.13 -24.28 -4.83
CA LYS A 312 -14.08 -24.81 -3.95
C LYS A 312 -12.96 -23.80 -3.64
N ILE A 313 -12.55 -22.96 -4.60
CA ILE A 313 -11.63 -21.83 -4.39
C ILE A 313 -12.29 -20.81 -3.47
N ASN A 314 -13.58 -20.51 -3.67
CA ASN A 314 -14.33 -19.62 -2.78
C ASN A 314 -14.48 -20.21 -1.36
N LEU A 315 -14.62 -21.54 -1.24
CA LEU A 315 -14.56 -22.26 0.04
C LEU A 315 -13.17 -22.15 0.71
N PHE A 316 -12.10 -22.11 -0.10
CA PHE A 316 -10.73 -21.98 0.36
C PHE A 316 -10.39 -20.57 0.85
N SER A 317 -10.84 -19.54 0.12
CA SER A 317 -10.66 -18.13 0.51
C SER A 317 -11.56 -17.69 1.66
N SER A 318 -12.57 -18.49 2.03
CA SER A 318 -13.47 -18.21 3.16
C SER A 318 -13.08 -18.91 4.47
N ASN A 319 -12.17 -19.89 4.46
CA ASN A 319 -11.67 -20.53 5.67
C ASN A 319 -10.30 -19.94 6.09
N ASN A 320 -10.32 -19.03 7.06
CA ASN A 320 -9.12 -18.32 7.56
C ASN A 320 -8.10 -19.17 8.33
N ASN A 321 -8.35 -20.48 8.54
CA ASN A 321 -7.36 -21.40 9.11
C ASN A 321 -6.71 -22.23 8.00
N ILE A 322 -5.64 -21.69 7.42
CA ILE A 322 -4.70 -22.47 6.62
C ILE A 322 -3.83 -23.25 7.60
N ASN A 323 -4.31 -24.43 8.04
CA ASN A 323 -3.41 -25.41 8.62
C ASN A 323 -2.56 -26.04 7.47
N ASN A 324 -1.43 -26.65 7.82
CA ASN A 324 -0.53 -27.27 6.83
C ASN A 324 -1.24 -28.31 5.93
N GLU A 325 -2.33 -28.91 6.43
CA GLU A 325 -3.12 -29.92 5.73
C GLU A 325 -3.92 -29.32 4.56
N ASN A 326 -4.51 -28.13 4.76
CA ASN A 326 -5.19 -27.36 3.71
C ASN A 326 -4.18 -26.91 2.63
N LEU A 327 -3.00 -26.43 3.02
CA LEU A 327 -1.97 -26.03 2.04
C LEU A 327 -1.47 -27.23 1.20
N ILE A 328 -1.42 -28.43 1.78
CA ILE A 328 -1.08 -29.68 1.08
C ILE A 328 -2.20 -30.10 0.12
N ASN A 329 -3.48 -29.98 0.52
CA ASN A 329 -4.62 -30.25 -0.36
C ASN A 329 -4.70 -29.27 -1.53
N LEU A 330 -4.47 -27.97 -1.30
CA LEU A 330 -4.38 -26.98 -2.37
C LEU A 330 -3.24 -27.29 -3.33
N LYS A 331 -2.09 -27.78 -2.82
CA LYS A 331 -0.97 -28.24 -3.66
C LYS A 331 -1.33 -29.45 -4.53
N LEU A 332 -2.03 -30.43 -3.96
CA LEU A 332 -2.51 -31.62 -4.68
C LEU A 332 -3.55 -31.24 -5.74
N GLU A 333 -4.48 -30.33 -5.44
CA GLU A 333 -5.49 -29.88 -6.38
C GLU A 333 -4.92 -28.98 -7.48
N VAL A 334 -4.00 -28.07 -7.17
CA VAL A 334 -3.27 -27.28 -8.19
C VAL A 334 -2.41 -28.19 -9.07
N SER A 335 -1.82 -29.25 -8.51
CA SER A 335 -1.11 -30.28 -9.27
C SER A 335 -2.04 -31.09 -10.18
N ASN A 336 -3.25 -31.42 -9.71
CA ASN A 336 -4.27 -32.10 -10.51
C ASN A 336 -4.80 -31.19 -11.64
N TYR A 337 -4.99 -29.90 -11.36
CA TYR A 337 -5.38 -28.90 -12.36
C TYR A 337 -4.26 -28.67 -13.38
N TYR A 338 -3.00 -28.68 -12.96
CA TYR A 338 -1.84 -28.69 -13.87
C TYR A 338 -1.82 -29.94 -14.76
N HIS A 339 -2.27 -31.08 -14.23
CA HIS A 339 -2.45 -32.30 -15.02
C HIS A 339 -3.60 -32.14 -16.04
N SER A 340 -4.76 -31.62 -15.64
CA SER A 340 -5.89 -31.34 -16.53
C SER A 340 -5.60 -30.26 -17.56
N ILE A 341 -4.80 -29.24 -17.24
CA ILE A 341 -4.31 -28.24 -18.20
C ILE A 341 -3.32 -28.87 -19.18
N ASN A 342 -2.45 -29.78 -18.74
CA ASN A 342 -1.57 -30.51 -19.64
C ASN A 342 -2.35 -31.52 -20.51
N GLU A 343 -3.40 -32.11 -19.99
CA GLU A 343 -4.33 -32.97 -20.73
C GLU A 343 -5.11 -32.14 -21.76
N LEU A 344 -5.58 -30.94 -21.41
CA LEU A 344 -6.15 -29.96 -22.34
C LEU A 344 -5.13 -29.49 -23.38
N LYS A 345 -3.87 -29.26 -22.98
CA LYS A 345 -2.78 -28.92 -23.89
C LYS A 345 -2.54 -30.05 -24.89
N ASN A 346 -2.58 -31.30 -24.45
CA ASN A 346 -2.44 -32.48 -25.30
C ASN A 346 -3.67 -32.67 -26.20
N ASN A 347 -4.89 -32.53 -25.68
CA ASN A 347 -6.14 -32.58 -26.45
C ASN A 347 -6.22 -31.45 -27.49
N ILE A 348 -5.74 -30.25 -27.16
CA ILE A 348 -5.61 -29.13 -28.10
C ILE A 348 -4.49 -29.41 -29.11
N LEU A 349 -3.39 -30.06 -28.71
CA LEU A 349 -2.36 -30.51 -29.64
C LEU A 349 -2.92 -31.55 -30.62
N ASP A 350 -3.79 -32.43 -30.16
CA ASP A 350 -4.45 -33.46 -30.96
C ASP A 350 -5.51 -32.85 -31.88
N VAL A 351 -6.30 -31.88 -31.40
CA VAL A 351 -7.21 -31.08 -32.25
C VAL A 351 -6.43 -30.26 -33.27
N ARG A 352 -5.30 -29.66 -32.90
CA ARG A 352 -4.38 -28.96 -33.83
C ARG A 352 -3.80 -29.91 -34.86
N THR A 353 -3.34 -31.08 -34.42
CA THR A 353 -2.77 -32.10 -35.31
C THR A 353 -3.84 -32.65 -36.25
N SER A 354 -5.07 -32.84 -35.75
CA SER A 354 -6.24 -33.26 -36.54
C SER A 354 -6.68 -32.20 -37.54
N LYS A 355 -6.73 -30.91 -37.15
CA LYS A 355 -7.01 -29.78 -38.07
C LYS A 355 -5.90 -29.57 -39.08
N ILE A 356 -4.63 -29.70 -38.68
CA ILE A 356 -3.49 -29.66 -39.63
C ILE A 356 -3.59 -30.85 -40.59
N LYS A 357 -4.00 -32.03 -40.12
CA LYS A 357 -4.23 -33.20 -40.97
C LYS A 357 -5.43 -33.00 -41.91
N SER A 358 -6.51 -32.35 -41.45
CA SER A 358 -7.70 -32.02 -42.26
C SER A 358 -7.40 -30.94 -43.31
N ILE A 359 -6.58 -29.96 -42.95
CA ILE A 359 -6.08 -28.93 -43.87
C ILE A 359 -5.14 -29.56 -44.88
N LYS A 360 -4.23 -30.45 -44.47
CA LYS A 360 -3.38 -31.23 -45.38
C LYS A 360 -4.21 -32.10 -46.33
N SER A 361 -5.29 -32.72 -45.86
CA SER A 361 -6.18 -33.49 -46.73
C SER A 361 -7.00 -32.60 -47.68
N LEU A 362 -7.44 -31.42 -47.24
CA LEU A 362 -8.11 -30.44 -48.09
C LEU A 362 -7.17 -29.86 -49.16
N ILE A 363 -5.90 -29.65 -48.82
CA ILE A 363 -4.86 -29.22 -49.76
C ILE A 363 -4.59 -30.35 -50.77
N ALA A 364 -4.46 -31.60 -50.33
CA ALA A 364 -4.31 -32.73 -51.25
C ALA A 364 -5.54 -32.88 -52.18
N LEU A 365 -6.75 -32.67 -51.66
CA LEU A 365 -7.98 -32.68 -52.45
C LEU A 365 -8.01 -31.54 -53.48
N ASN A 366 -7.52 -30.35 -53.10
CA ASN A 366 -7.39 -29.20 -54.00
C ASN A 366 -6.26 -29.39 -55.01
N ASP A 367 -5.16 -30.05 -54.67
CA ASP A 367 -4.09 -30.41 -55.61
C ASP A 367 -4.62 -31.41 -56.66
N ASP A 368 -5.43 -32.39 -56.25
CA ASP A 368 -6.12 -33.30 -57.17
C ASP A 368 -7.14 -32.56 -58.04
N THR A 369 -7.84 -31.56 -57.48
CA THR A 369 -8.79 -30.71 -58.21
C THR A 369 -8.07 -29.78 -59.20
N ILE A 370 -6.92 -29.22 -58.82
CA ILE A 370 -6.06 -28.39 -59.68
C ILE A 370 -5.46 -29.25 -60.79
N ASN A 371 -5.06 -30.49 -60.50
CA ASN A 371 -4.61 -31.45 -61.50
C ASN A 371 -5.74 -31.88 -62.44
N SER A 372 -6.96 -32.05 -61.93
CA SER A 372 -8.17 -32.27 -62.74
C SER A 372 -8.45 -31.09 -63.67
N TYR A 373 -8.38 -29.85 -63.16
CA TYR A 373 -8.55 -28.64 -63.97
C TYR A 373 -7.42 -28.46 -65.00
N ASN A 374 -6.18 -28.80 -64.66
CA ASN A 374 -5.07 -28.78 -65.63
C ASN A 374 -5.27 -29.80 -66.76
N ASN A 375 -5.88 -30.95 -66.48
CA ASN A 375 -6.24 -31.95 -67.50
C ASN A 375 -7.46 -31.51 -68.34
N GLU A 376 -8.44 -30.84 -67.74
CA GLU A 376 -9.58 -30.26 -68.48
C GLU A 376 -9.16 -29.08 -69.36
N ILE A 377 -8.25 -28.23 -68.90
CA ILE A 377 -7.72 -27.08 -69.66
C ILE A 377 -6.94 -27.53 -70.91
N GLN A 378 -6.33 -28.73 -70.91
CA GLN A 378 -5.68 -29.30 -72.11
C GLN A 378 -6.68 -29.68 -73.22
N LEU A 379 -7.98 -29.77 -72.93
CA LEU A 379 -9.03 -30.09 -73.91
C LEU A 379 -9.67 -28.84 -74.54
N PHE A 380 -9.39 -27.65 -74.02
CA PHE A 380 -9.89 -26.40 -74.57
C PHE A 380 -8.83 -25.71 -75.43
N ASP A 381 -9.21 -25.39 -76.67
CA ASP A 381 -8.38 -24.68 -77.64
C ASP A 381 -8.29 -23.19 -77.26
N ILE A 382 -7.52 -22.89 -76.21
CA ILE A 382 -7.32 -21.55 -75.67
C ILE A 382 -6.06 -20.96 -76.31
N PRO A 383 -6.09 -19.71 -76.82
CA PRO A 383 -4.92 -19.06 -77.41
C PRO A 383 -3.70 -19.08 -76.48
N GLU A 384 -2.55 -19.51 -77.01
CA GLU A 384 -1.32 -19.82 -76.29
C GLU A 384 -0.79 -18.63 -75.44
N GLU A 385 -1.09 -17.39 -75.84
CA GLU A 385 -0.77 -16.17 -75.06
C GLU A 385 -1.47 -16.11 -73.69
N ASN A 386 -2.74 -16.54 -73.61
CA ASN A 386 -3.49 -16.49 -72.35
C ASN A 386 -3.03 -17.59 -71.39
N ILE A 387 -2.69 -18.77 -71.91
CA ILE A 387 -2.11 -19.87 -71.13
C ILE A 387 -0.75 -19.44 -70.56
N ASN A 388 0.09 -18.78 -71.37
CA ASN A 388 1.41 -18.33 -70.90
C ASN A 388 1.31 -17.22 -69.86
N ARG A 389 0.37 -16.28 -70.01
CA ARG A 389 0.11 -15.27 -68.98
C ARG A 389 -0.35 -15.90 -67.66
N TRP A 390 -1.26 -16.87 -67.72
CA TRP A 390 -1.74 -17.56 -66.52
C TRP A 390 -0.65 -18.40 -65.86
N LYS A 391 0.20 -19.09 -66.64
CA LYS A 391 1.37 -19.81 -66.12
C LYS A 391 2.35 -18.88 -65.41
N ILE A 392 2.58 -17.68 -65.96
CA ILE A 392 3.43 -16.66 -65.33
C ILE A 392 2.80 -16.17 -64.01
N GLU A 393 1.52 -15.81 -64.01
CA GLU A 393 0.81 -15.35 -62.80
C GLU A 393 0.77 -16.44 -61.71
N LEU A 394 0.53 -17.70 -62.07
CA LEU A 394 0.54 -18.83 -61.13
C LEU A 394 1.95 -19.11 -60.57
N SER A 395 2.99 -18.97 -61.41
CA SER A 395 4.39 -19.14 -60.98
C SER A 395 4.85 -18.05 -60.00
N LEU A 396 4.38 -16.81 -60.20
CA LEU A 396 4.64 -15.69 -59.30
C LEU A 396 3.94 -15.92 -57.96
N TYR A 397 2.67 -16.37 -57.98
CA TYR A 397 1.92 -16.70 -56.77
C TYR A 397 2.57 -17.83 -55.97
N ASN A 398 3.00 -18.91 -56.63
CA ASN A 398 3.68 -20.02 -55.97
C ASN A 398 5.05 -19.63 -55.40
N LYS A 399 5.76 -18.71 -56.05
CA LYS A 399 7.04 -18.18 -55.56
C LYS A 399 6.84 -17.30 -54.32
N GLU A 400 5.84 -16.43 -54.32
CA GLU A 400 5.49 -15.61 -53.15
C GLU A 400 5.02 -16.47 -51.98
N PHE A 401 4.17 -17.47 -52.25
CA PHE A 401 3.69 -18.41 -51.23
C PHE A 401 4.84 -19.24 -50.62
N SER A 402 5.78 -19.70 -51.43
CA SER A 402 6.99 -20.42 -50.97
C SER A 402 7.87 -19.57 -50.05
N ILE A 403 8.04 -18.28 -50.36
CA ILE A 403 8.80 -17.33 -49.53
C ILE A 403 8.10 -17.12 -48.17
N ILE A 404 6.78 -16.97 -48.19
CA ILE A 404 5.98 -16.83 -46.97
C ILE A 404 6.07 -18.11 -46.13
N TRP A 405 5.94 -19.28 -46.75
CA TRP A 405 6.00 -20.58 -46.08
C TRP A 405 7.37 -20.86 -45.44
N ASN A 406 8.46 -20.58 -46.16
CA ASN A 406 9.81 -20.74 -45.63
C ASN A 406 10.11 -19.76 -44.50
N SER A 407 9.54 -18.55 -44.57
CA SER A 407 9.63 -17.59 -43.46
C SER A 407 8.93 -18.13 -42.22
N ILE A 408 7.69 -18.63 -42.35
CA ILE A 408 6.91 -19.22 -41.25
C ILE A 408 7.64 -20.42 -40.62
N ASN A 409 8.20 -21.34 -41.42
CA ASN A 409 8.93 -22.49 -40.88
C ASN A 409 10.21 -22.11 -40.12
N ASN A 410 10.97 -21.13 -40.63
CA ASN A 410 12.13 -20.62 -39.91
C ASN A 410 11.74 -19.94 -38.60
N TYR A 411 10.59 -19.28 -38.54
CA TYR A 411 10.06 -18.71 -37.30
C TYR A 411 9.68 -19.78 -36.27
N ILE A 412 9.00 -20.86 -36.69
CA ILE A 412 8.65 -21.98 -35.81
C ILE A 412 9.90 -22.59 -35.17
N LEU A 413 10.99 -22.75 -35.94
CA LEU A 413 12.25 -23.28 -35.43
C LEU A 413 12.95 -22.34 -34.44
N ILE A 414 12.93 -21.03 -34.70
CA ILE A 414 13.49 -20.02 -33.79
C ILE A 414 12.70 -19.96 -32.47
N ASP A 415 11.37 -20.07 -32.54
CA ASP A 415 10.50 -20.05 -31.37
C ASP A 415 10.68 -21.30 -30.51
N GLN A 416 10.79 -22.48 -31.13
CA GLN A 416 11.13 -23.73 -30.46
C GLN A 416 12.49 -23.67 -29.76
N TYR A 417 13.51 -23.10 -30.40
CA TYR A 417 14.83 -22.92 -29.79
C TYR A 417 14.78 -21.99 -28.56
N LYS A 418 14.06 -20.86 -28.67
CA LYS A 418 13.91 -19.90 -27.57
C LYS A 418 13.14 -20.51 -26.40
N THR A 419 12.06 -21.24 -26.67
CA THR A 419 11.24 -21.94 -25.68
C THR A 419 12.07 -22.97 -24.91
N ASN A 420 12.85 -23.80 -25.62
CA ASN A 420 13.71 -24.80 -24.97
C ASN A 420 14.79 -24.16 -24.07
N LYS A 421 15.28 -22.98 -24.43
CA LYS A 421 16.27 -22.25 -23.64
C LYS A 421 15.68 -21.55 -22.41
N LEU A 422 14.44 -21.07 -22.53
CA LEU A 422 13.67 -20.53 -21.40
C LEU A 422 13.42 -21.62 -20.35
N ASN A 423 12.95 -22.80 -20.78
CA ASN A 423 12.72 -23.94 -19.90
C ASN A 423 14.00 -24.34 -19.13
N ALA A 424 15.15 -24.38 -19.80
CA ALA A 424 16.43 -24.72 -19.15
C ALA A 424 16.91 -23.66 -18.13
N LEU A 425 16.50 -22.40 -18.28
CA LEU A 425 16.78 -21.33 -17.31
C LEU A 425 15.80 -21.39 -16.13
N GLU A 426 14.53 -21.69 -16.37
CA GLU A 426 13.53 -21.90 -15.33
C GLU A 426 13.90 -23.06 -14.40
N ASP A 427 14.37 -24.19 -14.96
CA ASP A 427 14.81 -25.35 -14.17
C ASP A 427 15.99 -25.00 -13.24
N LYS A 428 16.93 -24.17 -13.71
CA LYS A 428 18.06 -23.71 -12.90
C LYS A 428 17.64 -22.68 -11.85
N ASN A 429 16.71 -21.79 -12.17
CA ASN A 429 16.16 -20.83 -11.21
C ASN A 429 15.41 -21.57 -10.09
N LYS A 430 14.68 -22.62 -10.43
CA LYS A 430 13.96 -23.47 -9.47
C LYS A 430 14.92 -24.20 -8.52
N ALA A 431 16.04 -24.72 -9.02
CA ALA A 431 17.07 -25.34 -8.17
C ALA A 431 17.70 -24.34 -7.19
N LEU A 432 17.93 -23.10 -7.63
CA LEU A 432 18.49 -22.03 -6.80
C LEU A 432 17.49 -21.56 -5.73
N LEU A 433 16.22 -21.39 -6.12
CA LEU A 433 15.14 -21.01 -5.22
C LEU A 433 14.91 -22.07 -4.15
N ASN A 434 14.99 -23.36 -4.49
CA ASN A 434 14.94 -24.45 -3.51
C ASN A 434 16.07 -24.38 -2.48
N SER A 435 17.30 -24.09 -2.92
CA SER A 435 18.46 -23.96 -2.02
C SER A 435 18.34 -22.74 -1.11
N TYR A 436 17.79 -21.63 -1.62
CA TYR A 436 17.45 -20.47 -0.82
C TYR A 436 16.37 -20.84 0.21
N ASN A 437 15.30 -21.52 -0.23
CA ASN A 437 14.17 -22.05 0.55
C ASN A 437 14.58 -22.87 1.79
N GLU A 438 15.59 -23.70 1.67
CA GLU A 438 16.17 -24.47 2.78
C GLU A 438 16.89 -23.57 3.80
N LEU A 439 17.63 -22.56 3.34
CA LEU A 439 18.42 -21.68 4.22
C LEU A 439 17.57 -20.80 5.15
N VAL A 440 16.45 -20.23 4.69
CA VAL A 440 15.61 -19.42 5.59
C VAL A 440 14.77 -20.29 6.51
N THR A 441 14.45 -21.53 6.12
CA THR A 441 13.82 -22.49 7.05
C THR A 441 14.74 -22.70 8.26
N ILE A 442 16.03 -22.99 8.03
CA ILE A 442 17.03 -23.14 9.10
C ILE A 442 17.17 -21.86 9.93
N TYR A 443 17.16 -20.67 9.29
CA TYR A 443 17.24 -19.39 10.00
C TYR A 443 16.04 -19.15 10.92
N SER A 444 14.81 -19.39 10.44
CA SER A 444 13.58 -19.18 11.21
C SER A 444 13.49 -20.09 12.44
N GLU A 445 13.94 -21.35 12.32
CA GLU A 445 14.04 -22.29 13.45
C GLU A 445 14.98 -21.78 14.54
N LEU A 446 16.13 -21.21 14.15
CA LEU A 446 17.11 -20.64 15.09
C LEU A 446 16.57 -19.38 15.79
N VAL A 447 15.81 -18.53 15.08
CA VAL A 447 15.18 -17.33 15.67
C VAL A 447 14.08 -17.72 16.67
N SER A 448 13.25 -18.71 16.33
CA SER A 448 12.20 -19.23 17.21
C SER A 448 12.78 -19.79 18.52
N LEU A 449 13.86 -20.58 18.43
CA LEU A 449 14.56 -21.12 19.59
C LEU A 449 15.10 -20.01 20.51
N ASN A 450 15.68 -18.95 19.94
CA ASN A 450 16.19 -17.81 20.71
C ASN A 450 15.09 -17.06 21.46
N ASN A 451 13.93 -16.84 20.83
CA ASN A 451 12.79 -16.18 21.47
C ASN A 451 12.22 -17.03 22.62
N ARG A 452 12.17 -18.35 22.44
CA ARG A 452 11.73 -19.27 23.50
C ARG A 452 12.66 -19.20 24.73
N ILE A 453 13.97 -19.14 24.53
CA ILE A 453 14.96 -18.98 25.62
C ILE A 453 14.79 -17.63 26.33
N LYS A 454 14.49 -16.54 25.60
CA LYS A 454 14.22 -15.23 26.22
C LYS A 454 12.98 -15.25 27.12
N ASN A 455 11.90 -15.87 26.67
CA ASN A 455 10.67 -15.96 27.45
C ASN A 455 10.89 -16.78 28.73
N PHE A 456 11.57 -17.93 28.64
CA PHE A 456 11.89 -18.72 29.85
C PHE A 456 12.71 -17.94 30.89
N LYS A 457 13.67 -17.10 30.44
CA LYS A 457 14.44 -16.22 31.33
C LYS A 457 13.59 -15.11 31.96
N PHE A 458 12.64 -14.55 31.21
CA PHE A 458 11.72 -13.54 31.73
C PHE A 458 10.81 -14.14 32.82
N ASP A 459 10.22 -15.30 32.55
CA ASP A 459 9.36 -16.01 33.51
C ASP A 459 10.14 -16.37 34.77
N PHE A 460 11.38 -16.85 34.62
CA PHE A 460 12.27 -17.13 35.76
C PHE A 460 12.47 -15.91 36.65
N ASN A 461 12.74 -14.74 36.09
CA ASN A 461 12.93 -13.51 36.86
C ASN A 461 11.67 -13.10 37.63
N ASN A 462 10.49 -13.25 37.02
CA ASN A 462 9.21 -12.98 37.69
C ASN A 462 8.94 -13.96 38.83
N LEU A 463 9.24 -15.24 38.61
CA LEU A 463 9.11 -16.28 39.65
C LEU A 463 10.08 -16.03 40.81
N VAL A 464 11.33 -15.65 40.54
CA VAL A 464 12.30 -15.25 41.57
C VAL A 464 11.81 -14.05 42.38
N ALA A 465 11.26 -13.03 41.72
CA ALA A 465 10.69 -11.86 42.40
C ALA A 465 9.50 -12.23 43.30
N LYS A 466 8.58 -13.06 42.79
CA LYS A 466 7.42 -13.55 43.56
C LYS A 466 7.85 -14.42 44.75
N PHE A 467 8.82 -15.31 44.55
CA PHE A 467 9.41 -16.15 45.60
C PHE A 467 10.00 -15.30 46.73
N ASN A 468 10.82 -14.31 46.40
CA ASN A 468 11.44 -13.41 47.38
C ASN A 468 10.41 -12.55 48.10
N ASN A 469 9.35 -12.11 47.41
CA ASN A 469 8.25 -11.38 48.03
C ASN A 469 7.46 -12.24 49.03
N ASN A 470 7.23 -13.53 48.73
CA ASN A 470 6.59 -14.45 49.67
C ASN A 470 7.46 -14.66 50.92
N LEU A 471 8.77 -14.85 50.75
CA LEU A 471 9.71 -14.97 51.86
C LEU A 471 9.74 -13.69 52.71
N PHE A 472 9.70 -12.51 52.09
CA PHE A 472 9.59 -11.23 52.78
C PHE A 472 8.30 -11.13 53.61
N LYS A 473 7.14 -11.46 53.02
CA LYS A 473 5.85 -11.46 53.72
C LYS A 473 5.80 -12.43 54.91
N LEU A 474 6.40 -13.61 54.79
CA LEU A 474 6.48 -14.56 55.90
C LEU A 474 7.26 -13.98 57.08
N ASN A 475 8.37 -13.28 56.81
CA ASN A 475 9.13 -12.59 57.85
C ASN A 475 8.32 -11.46 58.51
N GLU A 476 7.56 -10.68 57.72
CA GLU A 476 6.64 -9.66 58.24
C GLU A 476 5.57 -10.27 59.16
N PHE A 477 4.94 -11.38 58.76
CA PHE A 477 3.95 -12.09 59.59
C PHE A 477 4.57 -12.58 60.91
N LEU A 478 5.80 -13.10 60.86
CA LEU A 478 6.51 -13.55 62.05
C LEU A 478 6.81 -12.39 63.03
N ILE A 479 7.22 -11.23 62.50
CA ILE A 479 7.45 -10.02 63.30
C ILE A 479 6.14 -9.57 63.94
N GLN A 480 5.07 -9.43 63.16
CA GLN A 480 3.75 -9.02 63.65
C GLN A 480 3.27 -9.94 64.78
N LEU A 481 3.36 -11.27 64.61
CA LEU A 481 2.99 -12.23 65.65
C LEU A 481 3.84 -12.09 66.91
N LYS A 482 5.15 -11.91 66.79
CA LYS A 482 6.05 -11.74 67.95
C LYS A 482 5.70 -10.48 68.74
N THR A 483 5.25 -9.41 68.07
CA THR A 483 4.84 -8.14 68.72
C THR A 483 3.47 -8.15 69.39
N ILE A 484 2.58 -9.09 69.05
CA ILE A 484 1.24 -9.17 69.65
C ILE A 484 1.32 -9.72 71.08
N GLU A 485 0.91 -8.95 72.08
CA GLU A 485 0.78 -9.41 73.47
C GLU A 485 -0.64 -9.93 73.72
N THR A 486 -0.78 -11.20 74.13
CA THR A 486 -2.07 -11.80 74.49
C THR A 486 -1.86 -12.84 75.59
N THR A 487 -2.78 -12.91 76.55
CA THR A 487 -2.80 -13.95 77.60
C THR A 487 -3.73 -15.12 77.27
N ASN A 488 -4.75 -14.88 76.43
CA ASN A 488 -5.83 -15.84 76.19
C ASN A 488 -5.64 -16.68 74.92
N PHE A 489 -4.86 -16.19 73.95
CA PHE A 489 -4.58 -16.89 72.69
C PHE A 489 -3.11 -17.29 72.52
N VAL A 490 -2.38 -17.47 73.63
CA VAL A 490 -0.94 -17.80 73.62
C VAL A 490 -0.65 -19.06 72.80
N GLN A 491 -1.49 -20.10 72.93
CA GLN A 491 -1.29 -21.35 72.18
C GLN A 491 -1.51 -21.16 70.67
N GLU A 492 -2.63 -20.54 70.25
CA GLU A 492 -2.92 -20.26 68.84
C GLU A 492 -1.81 -19.39 68.19
N LYS A 493 -1.32 -18.38 68.92
CA LYS A 493 -0.17 -17.55 68.51
C LYS A 493 1.09 -18.39 68.33
N ASN A 494 1.45 -19.23 69.30
CA ASN A 494 2.66 -20.04 69.24
C ASN A 494 2.60 -21.08 68.13
N ASP A 495 1.45 -21.71 67.91
CA ASP A 495 1.24 -22.67 66.82
C ASP A 495 1.41 -22.00 65.44
N LEU A 496 0.91 -20.77 65.27
CA LEU A 496 1.06 -20.00 64.03
C LEU A 496 2.51 -19.54 63.81
N ILE A 497 3.23 -19.16 64.88
CA ILE A 497 4.67 -18.86 64.84
C ILE A 497 5.45 -20.08 64.34
N ILE A 498 5.20 -21.27 64.90
CA ILE A 498 5.88 -22.52 64.49
C ILE A 498 5.62 -22.83 63.01
N LYS A 499 4.36 -22.71 62.55
CA LYS A 499 4.02 -22.92 61.13
C LYS A 499 4.76 -21.95 60.21
N ILE A 500 4.84 -20.67 60.57
CA ILE A 500 5.52 -19.65 59.75
C ILE A 500 7.04 -19.88 59.74
N GLU A 501 7.65 -20.20 60.89
CA GLU A 501 9.09 -20.50 60.97
C GLU A 501 9.47 -21.73 60.14
N GLN A 502 8.62 -22.77 60.12
CA GLN A 502 8.79 -23.94 59.25
C GLN A 502 8.74 -23.58 57.77
N LEU A 503 7.79 -22.74 57.35
CA LEU A 503 7.67 -22.30 55.95
C LEU A 503 8.84 -21.40 55.53
N ILE A 504 9.32 -20.51 56.39
CA ILE A 504 10.53 -19.71 56.13
C ILE A 504 11.73 -20.64 55.90
N GLN A 505 11.88 -21.66 56.74
CA GLN A 505 12.96 -22.65 56.58
C GLN A 505 12.84 -23.40 55.25
N GLN A 506 11.63 -23.84 54.86
CA GLN A 506 11.40 -24.50 53.58
C GLN A 506 11.74 -23.60 52.38
N TYR A 507 11.39 -22.31 52.41
CA TYR A 507 11.78 -21.36 51.36
C TYR A 507 13.30 -21.14 51.31
N ASN A 508 13.98 -21.07 52.46
CA ASN A 508 15.43 -20.95 52.51
C ASN A 508 16.13 -22.22 51.98
N ASP A 509 15.64 -23.40 52.35
CA ASP A 509 16.18 -24.70 51.91
C ASP A 509 15.95 -24.94 50.42
N PHE A 510 14.84 -24.45 49.86
CA PHE A 510 14.59 -24.53 48.42
C PHE A 510 15.64 -23.75 47.61
N ASN A 511 16.21 -22.69 48.20
CA ASN A 511 17.34 -21.91 47.70
C ASN A 511 17.18 -21.51 46.22
N ILE A 512 16.35 -20.48 46.00
CA ILE A 512 16.01 -19.99 44.66
C ILE A 512 17.24 -19.51 43.87
N SER A 513 18.31 -19.05 44.54
CA SER A 513 19.55 -18.62 43.89
C SER A 513 20.32 -19.75 43.20
N ASN A 514 20.08 -21.01 43.57
CA ASN A 514 20.67 -22.19 42.92
C ASN A 514 19.79 -22.75 41.80
N LYS A 515 18.68 -22.09 41.46
CA LYS A 515 17.77 -22.52 40.38
C LYS A 515 18.09 -21.76 39.09
N SER A 516 17.80 -22.39 37.97
CA SER A 516 17.90 -21.76 36.64
C SER A 516 16.54 -21.71 35.96
N TYR A 517 16.44 -20.98 34.84
CA TYR A 517 15.19 -20.85 34.07
C TYR A 517 14.66 -22.19 33.52
N GLU A 518 15.50 -23.23 33.46
CA GLU A 518 15.09 -24.58 33.07
C GLU A 518 14.25 -25.29 34.14
N GLN A 519 14.19 -24.71 35.35
CA GLN A 519 13.51 -25.28 36.52
C GLN A 519 12.27 -24.46 36.93
N ASN A 520 11.70 -23.65 36.04
CA ASN A 520 10.51 -22.84 36.33
C ASN A 520 9.34 -23.67 36.89
N ASP A 521 9.12 -24.88 36.36
CA ASP A 521 8.04 -25.77 36.81
C ASP A 521 8.23 -26.19 38.28
N LEU A 522 9.47 -26.49 38.68
CA LEU A 522 9.79 -26.84 40.07
C LEU A 522 9.56 -25.65 41.03
N ILE A 523 9.81 -24.43 40.57
CA ILE A 523 9.60 -23.20 41.36
C ILE A 523 8.10 -22.95 41.54
N ILE A 524 7.30 -23.14 40.48
CA ILE A 524 5.84 -23.00 40.51
C ILE A 524 5.22 -24.05 41.43
N GLU A 525 5.61 -25.32 41.27
CA GLU A 525 5.12 -26.41 42.12
C GLU A 525 5.44 -26.15 43.60
N PHE A 526 6.67 -25.73 43.90
CA PHE A 526 7.07 -25.38 45.26
C PHE A 526 6.22 -24.25 45.85
N MET A 527 5.98 -23.16 45.11
CA MET A 527 5.17 -22.05 45.60
C MET A 527 3.69 -22.41 45.78
N ASN A 528 3.16 -23.32 44.96
CA ASN A 528 1.78 -23.80 45.09
C ASN A 528 1.60 -24.69 46.31
N VAL A 529 2.56 -25.59 46.58
CA VAL A 529 2.56 -26.45 47.78
C VAL A 529 2.73 -25.62 49.05
N ASN A 530 3.52 -24.54 48.98
CA ASN A 530 3.83 -23.67 50.11
C ASN A 530 3.13 -22.30 49.98
N ASN A 531 1.83 -22.31 49.67
CA ASN A 531 1.04 -21.09 49.51
C ASN A 531 0.86 -20.37 50.86
N ILE A 532 1.12 -19.06 50.87
CA ILE A 532 1.10 -18.22 52.08
C ILE A 532 -0.23 -17.49 52.30
N GLU A 533 -1.17 -17.57 51.35
CA GLU A 533 -2.47 -16.86 51.44
C GLU A 533 -3.32 -17.30 52.64
N GLY A 534 -3.31 -18.61 52.96
CA GLY A 534 -4.01 -19.14 54.13
C GLY A 534 -3.51 -18.56 55.46
N LEU A 535 -2.20 -18.30 55.57
CA LEU A 535 -1.59 -17.74 56.78
C LEU A 535 -2.01 -16.28 57.01
N SER A 536 -2.23 -15.50 55.95
CA SER A 536 -2.70 -14.12 56.07
C SER A 536 -4.10 -14.06 56.70
N LEU A 537 -4.96 -15.02 56.36
CA LEU A 537 -6.31 -15.12 56.91
C LEU A 537 -6.30 -15.62 58.37
N GLU A 538 -5.47 -16.63 58.68
CA GLU A 538 -5.26 -17.11 60.05
C GLU A 538 -4.74 -15.97 60.96
N LEU A 539 -3.77 -15.18 60.48
CA LEU A 539 -3.24 -14.01 61.20
C LEU A 539 -4.29 -12.93 61.43
N ALA A 540 -5.04 -12.53 60.38
CA ALA A 540 -6.09 -11.52 60.49
C ALA A 540 -7.20 -11.95 61.47
N THR A 541 -7.56 -13.24 61.47
CA THR A 541 -8.54 -13.81 62.38
C THR A 541 -8.05 -13.76 63.83
N LEU A 542 -6.79 -14.10 64.07
CA LEU A 542 -6.18 -14.03 65.41
C LEU A 542 -6.13 -12.58 65.91
N ILE A 543 -5.74 -11.62 65.06
CA ILE A 543 -5.75 -10.19 65.40
C ILE A 543 -7.17 -9.70 65.72
N ALA A 544 -8.17 -10.10 64.95
CA ALA A 544 -9.56 -9.73 65.19
C ALA A 544 -10.09 -10.31 66.52
N LYS A 545 -9.77 -11.57 66.84
CA LYS A 545 -10.11 -12.18 68.15
C LYS A 545 -9.48 -11.40 69.31
N ILE A 546 -8.22 -10.99 69.18
CA ILE A 546 -7.48 -10.24 70.20
C ILE A 546 -8.04 -8.83 70.37
N ASN A 547 -8.38 -8.14 69.27
CA ASN A 547 -8.97 -6.80 69.33
C ASN A 547 -10.37 -6.80 69.95
N ASN A 548 -11.15 -7.87 69.70
CA ASN A 548 -12.49 -8.02 70.27
C ASN A 548 -12.49 -8.33 71.79
N GLU A 549 -11.36 -8.70 72.40
CA GLU A 549 -11.24 -8.78 73.87
C GLU A 549 -11.14 -7.40 74.53
N SER A 550 -10.86 -6.32 73.77
CA SER A 550 -10.64 -4.97 74.32
C SER A 550 -11.84 -4.03 74.29
N HIS A 551 -12.93 -4.37 73.58
CA HIS A 551 -14.09 -3.49 73.44
C HIS A 551 -15.41 -4.24 73.57
N ASN A 552 -15.90 -4.33 74.81
CA ASN A 552 -17.32 -4.50 75.10
C ASN A 552 -17.84 -3.23 75.80
N SER A 553 -18.43 -2.32 75.02
CA SER A 553 -19.37 -1.30 75.53
C SER A 553 -20.33 -0.89 74.41
N ASN A 554 -21.61 -1.08 74.67
CA ASN A 554 -22.76 -0.74 73.83
C ASN A 554 -22.85 0.76 73.50
N SER A 555 -23.43 1.11 72.34
CA SER A 555 -24.62 1.99 72.31
C SER A 555 -25.29 2.00 70.93
N GLU A 556 -26.61 1.84 70.95
CA GLU A 556 -27.53 2.02 69.81
C GLU A 556 -27.86 3.50 69.52
N LEU A 557 -28.27 3.73 68.26
CA LEU A 557 -29.33 4.64 67.79
C LEU A 557 -29.15 6.17 67.90
N SER A 558 -29.00 6.81 66.73
CA SER A 558 -29.77 8.02 66.39
C SER A 558 -29.89 8.17 64.88
N GLY A 559 -31.11 8.35 64.37
CA GLY A 559 -31.39 8.50 62.94
C GLY A 559 -30.70 9.73 62.34
N SER A 560 -30.09 9.56 61.18
CA SER A 560 -29.56 10.64 60.38
C SER A 560 -29.95 10.43 58.92
N PHE A 561 -30.18 11.53 58.22
CA PHE A 561 -29.89 11.61 56.79
C PHE A 561 -28.65 10.78 56.48
N VAL A 562 -28.68 9.96 55.43
CA VAL A 562 -27.54 9.12 55.08
C VAL A 562 -26.39 10.05 54.69
N ASN A 563 -25.56 10.40 55.68
CA ASN A 563 -24.41 11.25 55.50
C ASN A 563 -23.31 10.35 54.94
N TYR A 564 -23.42 10.04 53.65
CA TYR A 564 -22.41 9.27 52.96
C TYR A 564 -21.06 9.95 53.16
N GLY A 565 -20.06 9.19 53.60
CA GLY A 565 -18.70 9.70 53.66
C GLY A 565 -18.27 10.19 52.27
N VAL A 566 -17.49 11.27 52.20
CA VAL A 566 -17.08 11.89 50.91
C VAL A 566 -16.42 10.88 49.94
N ASN A 567 -15.75 9.87 50.50
CA ASN A 567 -15.05 8.81 49.77
C ASN A 567 -15.75 7.44 49.88
N GLN A 568 -16.95 7.38 50.45
CA GLN A 568 -17.71 6.14 50.58
C GLN A 568 -18.24 5.72 49.21
N PRO A 569 -18.04 4.46 48.79
CA PRO A 569 -18.67 3.91 47.60
C PRO A 569 -20.20 3.99 47.63
N LEU A 570 -20.78 4.37 46.49
CA LEU A 570 -22.22 4.51 46.28
C LEU A 570 -22.70 3.42 45.31
N SER A 571 -23.95 2.98 45.49
CA SER A 571 -24.69 2.28 44.43
C SER A 571 -25.14 3.28 43.36
N LEU A 572 -25.61 2.79 42.21
CA LEU A 572 -26.16 3.66 41.16
C LEU A 572 -27.41 4.41 41.64
N GLU A 573 -28.25 3.77 42.45
CA GLU A 573 -29.45 4.37 43.04
C GLU A 573 -29.10 5.48 44.03
N GLU A 574 -28.12 5.26 44.90
CA GLU A 574 -27.65 6.27 45.86
C GLU A 574 -26.99 7.46 45.16
N ARG A 575 -26.25 7.21 44.08
CA ARG A 575 -25.72 8.26 43.20
C ARG A 575 -26.86 9.09 42.58
N ASP A 576 -27.90 8.44 42.05
CA ASP A 576 -29.01 9.13 41.41
C ASP A 576 -29.86 9.92 42.42
N LEU A 577 -30.05 9.39 43.62
CA LEU A 577 -30.64 10.10 44.75
C LEU A 577 -29.79 11.34 45.10
N PHE A 578 -28.47 11.20 45.20
CA PHE A 578 -27.59 12.33 45.50
C PHE A 578 -27.70 13.46 44.47
N TYR A 579 -27.73 13.15 43.17
CA TYR A 579 -27.94 14.17 42.13
C TYR A 579 -29.32 14.84 42.24
N THR A 580 -30.35 14.08 42.60
CA THR A 580 -31.72 14.60 42.78
C THR A 580 -31.80 15.57 43.97
N GLU A 581 -31.12 15.25 45.07
CA GLU A 581 -31.03 16.09 46.27
C GLU A 581 -30.05 17.27 46.12
N ASN A 582 -29.14 17.22 45.14
CA ASN A 582 -28.09 18.22 44.92
C ASN A 582 -28.05 18.70 43.46
N PRO A 583 -29.09 19.41 42.97
CA PRO A 583 -29.23 19.81 41.57
C PRO A 583 -28.16 20.81 41.09
N GLN A 584 -27.39 21.40 42.01
CA GLN A 584 -26.25 22.25 41.68
C GLN A 584 -25.08 21.49 41.03
N TYR A 585 -25.00 20.17 41.20
CA TYR A 585 -24.00 19.37 40.49
C TYR A 585 -24.52 18.98 39.11
N VAL A 586 -23.68 19.20 38.10
CA VAL A 586 -23.95 18.79 36.73
C VAL A 586 -23.83 17.28 36.61
N LYS A 587 -24.89 16.63 36.14
CA LYS A 587 -24.94 15.20 35.87
C LYS A 587 -24.65 14.93 34.41
N PHE A 588 -23.89 13.87 34.11
CA PHE A 588 -23.78 13.41 32.74
C PHE A 588 -25.06 12.66 32.35
N ASN A 589 -25.93 13.34 31.60
CA ASN A 589 -27.21 12.82 31.15
C ASN A 589 -27.18 12.54 29.65
N GLU A 590 -26.85 11.32 29.29
CA GLU A 590 -26.94 10.87 27.90
C GLU A 590 -28.39 10.60 27.54
N LEU A 591 -28.87 11.20 26.45
CA LEU A 591 -30.22 11.04 25.94
C LEU A 591 -30.24 10.16 24.70
N THR A 592 -31.39 9.57 24.43
CA THR A 592 -31.69 8.88 23.17
C THR A 592 -32.32 9.86 22.19
N THR A 593 -32.12 9.62 20.90
CA THR A 593 -32.73 10.39 19.82
C THR A 593 -34.25 10.39 19.92
N ASP A 594 -34.89 11.55 19.74
CA ASP A 594 -36.35 11.64 19.59
C ASP A 594 -36.76 11.08 18.23
N GLU A 595 -37.66 10.09 18.22
CA GLU A 595 -38.13 9.47 16.98
C GLU A 595 -38.78 10.47 16.01
N ASN A 596 -39.31 11.60 16.52
CA ASN A 596 -39.89 12.66 15.70
C ASN A 596 -38.84 13.48 14.94
N HIS A 597 -37.56 13.41 15.34
CA HIS A 597 -36.45 14.11 14.68
C HIS A 597 -35.74 13.24 13.63
N ILE A 598 -36.03 11.94 13.61
CA ILE A 598 -35.44 10.97 12.69
C ILE A 598 -36.17 11.06 11.34
N PHE A 599 -35.43 11.04 10.22
CA PHE A 599 -36.07 10.96 8.90
C PHE A 599 -36.67 9.57 8.67
N ASN A 600 -37.68 9.51 7.80
CA ASN A 600 -38.45 8.28 7.57
C ASN A 600 -37.65 7.19 6.83
N SER A 601 -36.64 7.56 6.04
CA SER A 601 -35.85 6.63 5.23
C SER A 601 -34.41 7.09 5.03
N ASN A 602 -33.52 6.15 4.72
CA ASN A 602 -32.16 6.42 4.27
C ASN A 602 -32.14 7.38 3.08
N ASN A 603 -33.09 7.27 2.15
CA ASN A 603 -33.21 8.12 0.98
C ASN A 603 -33.47 9.59 1.35
N ASP A 604 -34.17 9.85 2.45
CA ASP A 604 -34.39 11.22 2.92
C ASP A 604 -33.08 11.86 3.42
N TYR A 605 -32.25 11.11 4.17
CA TYR A 605 -30.91 11.56 4.57
C TYR A 605 -29.99 11.79 3.36
N LEU A 606 -29.99 10.86 2.41
CA LEU A 606 -29.23 10.99 1.17
C LEU A 606 -29.71 12.19 0.35
N THR A 607 -31.02 12.40 0.25
CA THR A 607 -31.59 13.54 -0.47
C THR A 607 -31.19 14.85 0.21
N ALA A 608 -31.26 14.93 1.55
CA ALA A 608 -30.86 16.13 2.28
C ALA A 608 -29.37 16.50 2.06
N THR A 609 -28.49 15.50 2.00
CA THR A 609 -27.06 15.71 1.71
C THR A 609 -26.80 16.02 0.23
N LEU A 610 -27.41 15.28 -0.70
CA LEU A 610 -27.24 15.45 -2.15
C LEU A 610 -27.79 16.78 -2.66
N ASN A 611 -28.95 17.20 -2.18
CA ASN A 611 -29.56 18.47 -2.57
C ASN A 611 -28.66 19.65 -2.26
N ARG A 612 -27.78 19.53 -1.26
CA ARG A 612 -26.83 20.57 -0.87
C ARG A 612 -25.47 20.46 -1.54
N SER A 613 -25.20 19.40 -2.30
CA SER A 613 -23.84 19.01 -2.71
C SER A 613 -23.62 19.06 -4.22
N PHE A 614 -22.41 19.46 -4.61
CA PHE A 614 -21.92 19.53 -5.98
C PHE A 614 -20.51 18.93 -6.06
N SER A 615 -20.10 18.52 -7.26
CA SER A 615 -18.69 18.25 -7.55
C SER A 615 -18.10 19.44 -8.30
N LEU A 616 -16.95 19.92 -7.83
CA LEU A 616 -16.13 20.88 -8.57
C LEU A 616 -14.80 20.20 -8.89
N LEU A 617 -14.49 20.15 -10.18
CA LEU A 617 -13.25 19.59 -10.70
C LEU A 617 -12.52 20.66 -11.52
N TRP A 618 -11.20 20.72 -11.45
CA TRP A 618 -10.40 21.66 -12.22
C TRP A 618 -9.06 21.05 -12.62
N ASN A 619 -8.47 21.59 -13.69
CA ASN A 619 -7.11 21.28 -14.08
C ASN A 619 -6.25 22.55 -14.06
N PHE A 620 -4.97 22.41 -14.37
CA PHE A 620 -4.00 23.48 -14.19
C PHE A 620 -3.35 23.91 -15.50
N LYS A 621 -2.88 25.15 -15.52
CA LYS A 621 -1.92 25.64 -16.50
C LYS A 621 -0.73 26.27 -15.80
N LYS A 622 0.42 26.30 -16.47
CA LYS A 622 1.59 27.04 -15.98
C LYS A 622 1.30 28.54 -15.95
N ILE A 623 1.89 29.22 -14.98
CA ILE A 623 1.88 30.69 -14.91
C ILE A 623 3.08 31.25 -15.67
N ASP A 624 4.26 30.65 -15.47
CA ASP A 624 5.53 31.03 -16.07
C ASP A 624 6.15 29.80 -16.75
N GLU A 625 6.29 29.82 -18.08
CA GLU A 625 6.85 28.70 -18.83
C GLU A 625 8.31 28.40 -18.48
N THR A 626 9.04 29.38 -17.94
CA THR A 626 10.46 29.26 -17.59
C THR A 626 10.69 28.56 -16.25
N LYS A 627 9.66 28.46 -15.41
CA LYS A 627 9.74 27.81 -14.09
C LYS A 627 9.20 26.38 -14.16
N ALA A 628 9.88 25.46 -13.47
CA ALA A 628 9.36 24.11 -13.29
C ALA A 628 8.07 24.16 -12.45
N VAL A 629 7.14 23.24 -12.72
CA VAL A 629 6.02 22.98 -11.81
C VAL A 629 6.56 22.06 -10.73
N LEU A 630 6.54 22.50 -9.49
CA LEU A 630 6.92 21.69 -8.33
C LEU A 630 5.71 20.84 -7.92
N GLY A 631 5.94 19.55 -7.63
CA GLY A 631 4.90 18.57 -7.24
C GLY A 631 4.60 17.48 -8.27
N LYS A 632 3.85 16.44 -7.85
CA LYS A 632 3.51 15.25 -8.66
C LYS A 632 2.30 15.41 -9.60
N GLN A 633 1.59 16.54 -9.57
CA GLN A 633 0.34 16.70 -10.33
C GLN A 633 0.63 17.11 -11.79
N ASN A 634 0.13 16.31 -12.75
CA ASN A 634 0.18 16.69 -14.15
C ASN A 634 -0.78 17.87 -14.42
N LEU A 635 -0.36 18.85 -15.23
CA LEU A 635 -1.19 20.02 -15.57
C LEU A 635 -2.54 19.65 -16.21
N ASN A 636 -2.56 18.52 -16.93
CA ASN A 636 -3.74 18.02 -17.62
C ASN A 636 -4.61 17.09 -16.76
N GLU A 637 -4.13 16.68 -15.58
CA GLU A 637 -4.95 15.89 -14.65
C GLU A 637 -5.94 16.81 -13.94
N TYR A 638 -7.20 16.39 -13.91
CA TYR A 638 -8.20 17.05 -13.10
C TYR A 638 -7.98 16.70 -11.63
N THR A 639 -8.20 17.67 -10.76
CA THR A 639 -8.33 17.48 -9.32
C THR A 639 -9.65 18.09 -8.85
N GLY A 640 -10.03 17.86 -7.62
CA GLY A 640 -11.23 18.42 -7.02
C GLY A 640 -11.90 17.47 -6.06
N GLY A 641 -13.16 17.75 -5.75
CA GLY A 641 -13.90 16.98 -4.76
C GLY A 641 -15.35 17.41 -4.62
N THR A 642 -15.94 17.05 -3.49
CA THR A 642 -17.32 17.39 -3.15
C THR A 642 -17.35 18.70 -2.37
N PHE A 643 -18.28 19.57 -2.76
CA PHE A 643 -18.56 20.87 -2.13
C PHE A 643 -20.03 20.91 -1.78
N TRP A 644 -20.41 21.64 -0.74
CA TRP A 644 -21.81 21.77 -0.35
C TRP A 644 -22.13 23.17 0.15
N VAL A 645 -23.38 23.61 0.03
CA VAL A 645 -23.81 24.93 0.52
C VAL A 645 -23.74 24.97 2.04
N LEU A 646 -22.71 25.64 2.56
CA LEU A 646 -22.54 25.93 3.98
C LEU A 646 -23.45 27.09 4.38
N ASP A 647 -23.49 28.14 3.56
CA ASP A 647 -24.18 29.39 3.87
C ASP A 647 -24.36 30.21 2.59
N TYR A 648 -25.19 31.25 2.63
CA TYR A 648 -25.34 32.17 1.52
C TYR A 648 -25.82 33.56 1.98
N LYS A 649 -25.57 34.56 1.12
CA LYS A 649 -26.16 35.88 1.17
C LYS A 649 -26.97 36.10 -0.10
N HIS A 650 -28.27 36.36 0.04
CA HIS A 650 -29.06 36.91 -1.04
C HIS A 650 -28.68 38.38 -1.24
N ILE A 651 -28.30 38.73 -2.47
CA ILE A 651 -27.90 40.11 -2.81
C ILE A 651 -29.10 40.85 -3.39
N GLN A 652 -29.64 40.35 -4.51
CA GLN A 652 -30.82 40.89 -5.18
C GLN A 652 -31.29 39.91 -6.26
N GLY A 653 -32.61 39.75 -6.44
CA GLY A 653 -33.14 38.90 -7.53
C GLY A 653 -32.60 37.46 -7.44
N ASN A 654 -32.00 36.95 -8.52
CA ASN A 654 -31.33 35.65 -8.54
C ASN A 654 -29.81 35.72 -8.36
N LYS A 655 -29.30 36.82 -7.77
CA LYS A 655 -27.88 37.02 -7.45
C LYS A 655 -27.58 36.65 -6.00
N TYR A 656 -26.59 35.78 -5.83
CA TYR A 656 -26.19 35.23 -4.54
C TYR A 656 -24.67 35.31 -4.38
N LYS A 657 -24.24 35.51 -3.13
CA LYS A 657 -22.91 35.09 -2.68
C LYS A 657 -23.10 33.80 -1.88
N ILE A 658 -22.64 32.68 -2.42
CA ILE A 658 -22.74 31.36 -1.81
C ILE A 658 -21.40 31.01 -1.18
N PHE A 659 -21.43 30.45 0.02
CA PHE A 659 -20.25 29.93 0.70
C PHE A 659 -20.36 28.41 0.71
N LEU A 660 -19.41 27.74 0.06
CA LEU A 660 -19.39 26.29 -0.05
C LEU A 660 -18.40 25.70 0.94
N GLY A 661 -18.86 24.75 1.77
CA GLY A 661 -18.00 23.95 2.63
C GLY A 661 -17.38 22.78 1.85
N THR A 662 -16.13 22.44 2.19
CA THR A 662 -15.42 21.25 1.70
C THR A 662 -14.24 20.92 2.65
N ASN A 663 -13.38 19.99 2.27
CA ASN A 663 -12.12 19.73 2.97
C ASN A 663 -11.03 20.76 2.63
N TYR A 664 -10.09 20.95 3.55
CA TYR A 664 -8.89 21.73 3.30
C TYR A 664 -8.10 21.18 2.13
N HIS A 665 -7.87 19.86 2.09
CA HIS A 665 -7.07 19.26 1.02
C HIS A 665 -7.71 19.33 -0.37
N VAL A 666 -9.04 19.50 -0.44
CA VAL A 666 -9.75 19.76 -1.71
C VAL A 666 -9.56 21.23 -2.10
N ALA A 667 -9.72 22.16 -1.17
CA ALA A 667 -9.67 23.60 -1.46
C ALA A 667 -8.23 24.14 -1.64
N VAL A 668 -7.22 23.55 -1.00
CA VAL A 668 -5.83 24.06 -1.03
C VAL A 668 -5.21 24.07 -2.43
N ASP A 669 -5.74 23.28 -3.35
CA ASP A 669 -5.30 23.25 -4.74
C ASP A 669 -6.20 24.09 -5.69
N LEU A 670 -7.22 24.76 -5.16
CA LEU A 670 -8.03 25.74 -5.89
C LEU A 670 -7.29 27.07 -5.99
N ILE A 671 -6.35 27.16 -6.93
CA ILE A 671 -5.46 28.33 -7.08
C ILE A 671 -6.00 29.23 -8.19
N THR A 672 -6.71 30.29 -7.80
CA THR A 672 -7.30 31.26 -8.74
C THR A 672 -6.56 32.60 -8.70
N GLY A 673 -6.70 33.40 -9.76
CA GLY A 673 -6.10 34.73 -9.80
C GLY A 673 -6.70 35.72 -8.77
N ASP A 674 -7.92 35.43 -8.30
CA ASP A 674 -8.75 36.33 -7.48
C ASP A 674 -8.82 35.91 -6.00
N ASP A 675 -7.97 34.98 -5.58
CA ASP A 675 -7.84 34.54 -4.18
C ASP A 675 -7.40 35.70 -3.28
N TYR A 676 -7.88 35.69 -2.03
CA TYR A 676 -7.44 36.64 -1.00
C TYR A 676 -5.93 36.52 -0.77
N SER A 677 -5.29 37.63 -0.40
CA SER A 677 -3.82 37.78 -0.34
C SER A 677 -3.09 36.67 0.43
N GLU A 678 -3.68 36.25 1.54
CA GLU A 678 -3.18 35.26 2.48
C GLU A 678 -3.29 33.82 1.98
N TYR A 679 -4.15 33.56 0.98
CA TYR A 679 -4.32 32.24 0.37
C TYR A 679 -3.61 32.12 -0.98
N LYS A 680 -2.96 33.19 -1.46
CA LYS A 680 -2.12 33.14 -2.65
C LYS A 680 -0.94 32.19 -2.42
N GLN A 681 -0.69 31.34 -3.40
CA GLN A 681 0.39 30.36 -3.35
C GLN A 681 1.50 30.66 -4.37
N PRO A 682 2.32 31.70 -4.16
CA PRO A 682 3.28 32.18 -5.16
C PRO A 682 4.42 31.18 -5.48
N LEU A 683 4.65 30.18 -4.61
CA LEU A 683 5.64 29.13 -4.88
C LEU A 683 5.11 28.09 -5.88
N LYS A 684 3.79 27.96 -6.03
CA LYS A 684 3.18 27.07 -7.03
C LYS A 684 3.17 27.76 -8.38
N ASN A 685 3.96 27.26 -9.34
CA ASN A 685 3.95 27.74 -10.74
C ASN A 685 2.76 27.19 -11.55
N LYS A 686 1.54 27.26 -10.99
CA LYS A 686 0.33 26.78 -11.64
C LYS A 686 -0.90 27.55 -11.15
N GLN A 687 -1.89 27.68 -12.03
CA GLN A 687 -3.21 28.23 -11.70
C GLN A 687 -4.29 27.41 -12.39
N VAL A 688 -5.53 27.52 -11.90
CA VAL A 688 -6.69 26.88 -12.53
C VAL A 688 -6.80 27.29 -14.00
N ASN A 689 -6.96 26.30 -14.88
CA ASN A 689 -7.13 26.52 -16.32
C ASN A 689 -8.60 26.39 -16.73
N ASN A 690 -9.21 25.25 -16.42
CA ASN A 690 -10.62 24.97 -16.64
C ASN A 690 -11.24 24.46 -15.34
N MET A 691 -12.53 24.74 -15.17
CA MET A 691 -13.32 24.20 -14.05
C MET A 691 -14.62 23.61 -14.57
N LEU A 692 -14.92 22.41 -14.11
CA LEU A 692 -16.12 21.65 -14.37
C LEU A 692 -16.94 21.59 -13.09
N ILE A 693 -18.23 21.92 -13.19
CA ILE A 693 -19.20 21.58 -12.14
C ILE A 693 -19.98 20.36 -12.59
N THR A 694 -20.20 19.41 -11.68
CA THR A 694 -21.01 18.22 -11.90
C THR A 694 -22.06 18.07 -10.80
N VAL A 695 -23.28 17.74 -11.19
CA VAL A 695 -24.41 17.47 -10.29
C VAL A 695 -25.11 16.18 -10.69
N SER A 696 -25.61 15.43 -9.70
CA SER A 696 -26.44 14.25 -9.98
C SER A 696 -27.82 14.67 -10.47
N ARG A 697 -28.36 13.97 -11.48
CA ARG A 697 -29.76 14.12 -11.84
C ARG A 697 -30.71 13.69 -10.72
N GLY A 698 -30.23 12.82 -9.82
CA GLY A 698 -30.90 12.39 -8.60
C GLY A 698 -31.39 13.53 -7.69
N VAL A 699 -30.74 14.70 -7.77
CA VAL A 699 -31.12 15.91 -6.99
C VAL A 699 -32.52 16.40 -7.37
N ILE A 700 -32.90 16.29 -8.63
CA ILE A 700 -34.21 16.76 -9.14
C ILE A 700 -35.13 15.56 -9.44
N ASP A 701 -34.58 14.50 -10.05
CA ASP A 701 -35.29 13.28 -10.40
C ASP A 701 -34.68 12.09 -9.66
N ARG A 702 -35.31 11.71 -8.54
CA ARG A 702 -34.86 10.62 -7.65
C ARG A 702 -34.73 9.27 -8.37
N ASN A 703 -35.40 9.07 -9.50
CA ASN A 703 -35.28 7.84 -10.30
C ASN A 703 -34.02 7.81 -11.17
N ASN A 704 -33.26 8.91 -11.24
CA ASN A 704 -32.18 9.11 -12.19
C ASN A 704 -30.81 9.38 -11.53
N ILE A 705 -30.59 8.80 -10.34
CA ILE A 705 -29.39 9.03 -9.51
C ILE A 705 -28.07 8.71 -10.24
N LYS A 706 -28.08 7.79 -11.21
CA LYS A 706 -26.87 7.33 -11.93
C LYS A 706 -26.36 8.31 -12.99
N ASN A 707 -27.20 9.23 -13.47
CA ASN A 707 -26.80 10.16 -14.53
C ASN A 707 -26.38 11.50 -13.94
N ASN A 708 -25.28 12.04 -14.46
CA ASN A 708 -24.76 13.33 -14.04
C ASN A 708 -24.96 14.38 -15.14
N VAL A 709 -25.11 15.63 -14.74
CA VAL A 709 -25.07 16.81 -15.62
C VAL A 709 -23.82 17.60 -15.28
N ASN A 710 -23.07 17.96 -16.31
CA ASN A 710 -21.84 18.73 -16.17
C ASN A 710 -21.78 19.87 -17.19
N ILE A 711 -21.14 20.97 -16.79
CA ILE A 711 -20.77 22.10 -17.67
C ILE A 711 -19.40 22.65 -17.24
N PHE A 712 -18.66 23.20 -18.18
CA PHE A 712 -17.47 24.00 -17.87
C PHE A 712 -17.87 25.39 -17.42
N LEU A 713 -17.51 25.77 -16.20
CA LEU A 713 -17.78 27.10 -15.66
C LEU A 713 -16.90 28.15 -16.33
N PRO A 714 -17.47 29.29 -16.77
CA PRO A 714 -16.68 30.44 -17.19
C PRO A 714 -15.97 31.04 -15.98
N LYS A 715 -14.80 31.67 -16.20
CA LYS A 715 -13.94 32.21 -15.13
C LYS A 715 -14.64 33.09 -14.10
N LYS A 716 -15.58 33.91 -14.54
CA LYS A 716 -16.37 34.80 -13.66
C LYS A 716 -17.21 34.04 -12.61
N PHE A 717 -17.50 32.77 -12.85
CA PHE A 717 -18.21 31.88 -11.94
C PHE A 717 -17.28 30.87 -11.28
N TRP A 718 -15.96 31.07 -11.30
CA TRP A 718 -15.08 30.23 -10.49
C TRP A 718 -15.18 30.66 -9.02
N PRO A 719 -15.41 29.72 -8.09
CA PRO A 719 -15.26 30.01 -6.68
C PRO A 719 -13.79 30.27 -6.35
N ARG A 720 -13.57 30.99 -5.27
CA ARG A 720 -12.24 31.32 -4.73
C ARG A 720 -12.15 30.92 -3.28
N ILE A 721 -10.94 30.66 -2.80
CA ILE A 721 -10.72 30.30 -1.39
C ILE A 721 -11.15 31.48 -0.52
N PHE A 722 -12.11 31.27 0.40
CA PHE A 722 -12.57 32.29 1.33
C PHE A 722 -11.98 32.12 2.73
N TRP A 723 -11.94 30.87 3.20
CA TRP A 723 -11.36 30.52 4.47
C TRP A 723 -10.81 29.10 4.43
N LEU A 724 -9.58 28.92 4.91
CA LEU A 724 -9.00 27.61 5.14
C LEU A 724 -8.80 27.44 6.64
N ALA A 725 -9.17 26.27 7.19
CA ALA A 725 -8.94 25.97 8.60
C ALA A 725 -7.46 25.59 8.86
N HIS A 726 -6.51 26.44 8.46
CA HIS A 726 -5.09 26.33 8.81
C HIS A 726 -4.68 27.47 9.75
N ASN A 727 -3.74 27.19 10.66
CA ASN A 727 -3.18 28.16 11.62
C ASN A 727 -4.24 29.03 12.32
N TYR A 728 -5.41 28.44 12.62
CA TYR A 728 -6.59 29.14 13.10
C TYR A 728 -6.64 29.29 14.64
N MET A 729 -5.65 28.75 15.34
CA MET A 729 -5.42 28.90 16.79
C MET A 729 -4.35 29.96 17.08
N GLN A 730 -4.25 30.40 18.34
CA GLN A 730 -3.26 31.38 18.78
C GLN A 730 -1.82 30.90 18.54
N ASP A 731 -0.86 31.83 18.37
CA ASP A 731 0.54 31.49 18.04
C ASP A 731 1.26 30.73 19.16
N ASP A 732 0.77 30.83 20.39
CA ASP A 732 1.26 30.06 21.54
C ASP A 732 0.82 28.59 21.49
N ILE A 733 -0.14 28.25 20.63
CA ILE A 733 -0.56 26.87 20.34
C ILE A 733 0.32 26.33 19.21
N VAL A 734 1.55 25.97 19.56
CA VAL A 734 2.55 25.44 18.62
C VAL A 734 2.48 23.91 18.57
N LEU A 735 2.36 23.34 17.36
CA LEU A 735 2.63 21.92 17.14
C LEU A 735 4.14 21.75 16.88
N PRO A 736 4.82 20.76 17.49
CA PRO A 736 6.26 20.56 17.31
C PRO A 736 6.62 20.45 15.82
N ASN A 737 7.70 21.12 15.43
CA ASN A 737 8.29 21.02 14.10
C ASN A 737 7.36 21.41 12.94
N SER A 738 6.28 22.18 13.18
CA SER A 738 5.37 22.62 12.13
C SER A 738 5.10 24.11 12.16
N ASN A 739 5.34 24.78 11.02
CA ASN A 739 4.91 26.16 10.77
C ASN A 739 3.47 26.23 10.24
N LEU A 740 2.84 25.07 9.99
CA LEU A 740 1.52 24.99 9.38
C LEU A 740 0.72 23.79 9.92
N TYR A 741 -0.35 24.06 10.65
CA TYR A 741 -1.31 23.03 11.04
C TYR A 741 -2.70 23.33 10.50
N PHE A 742 -3.56 22.31 10.44
CA PHE A 742 -4.91 22.46 9.91
C PHE A 742 -5.90 21.46 10.50
N SER A 743 -7.18 21.82 10.52
CA SER A 743 -8.29 20.87 10.54
C SER A 743 -8.79 20.73 9.10
N ASP A 744 -9.15 19.54 8.65
CA ASP A 744 -9.46 19.28 7.24
C ASP A 744 -10.84 19.81 6.81
N PHE A 745 -10.96 21.14 6.83
CA PHE A 745 -12.15 21.89 6.46
C PHE A 745 -11.76 23.22 5.80
N ALA A 746 -12.56 23.62 4.82
CA ALA A 746 -12.39 24.86 4.10
C ALA A 746 -13.74 25.41 3.64
N VAL A 747 -13.75 26.70 3.36
CA VAL A 747 -14.87 27.43 2.78
C VAL A 747 -14.38 28.18 1.55
N VAL A 748 -15.10 28.02 0.44
CA VAL A 748 -14.88 28.79 -0.78
C VAL A 748 -16.06 29.74 -1.01
N GLU A 749 -15.77 30.95 -1.46
CA GLU A 749 -16.77 31.95 -1.83
C GLU A 749 -17.10 31.82 -3.32
N TRP A 750 -18.40 31.79 -3.63
CA TRP A 750 -18.91 31.69 -4.99
C TRP A 750 -19.93 32.80 -5.27
N ASN A 751 -19.55 33.77 -6.10
CA ASN A 751 -20.47 34.82 -6.56
C ASN A 751 -21.19 34.33 -7.81
N ILE A 752 -22.51 34.29 -7.78
CA ILE A 752 -23.30 33.71 -8.87
C ILE A 752 -24.59 34.47 -9.14
N ASP A 753 -24.91 34.61 -10.42
CA ASP A 753 -26.21 35.05 -10.93
C ASP A 753 -26.85 33.84 -11.62
N LEU A 754 -27.95 33.32 -11.05
CA LEU A 754 -28.57 32.10 -11.56
C LEU A 754 -29.28 32.32 -12.90
N ASP A 755 -29.75 33.55 -13.18
CA ASP A 755 -30.36 33.87 -14.48
C ASP A 755 -29.27 33.84 -15.56
N GLU A 756 -28.13 34.46 -15.28
CA GLU A 756 -26.98 34.46 -16.18
C GLU A 756 -26.40 33.05 -16.39
N LEU A 757 -26.29 32.24 -15.32
CA LEU A 757 -25.86 30.85 -15.44
C LEU A 757 -26.84 30.03 -16.28
N SER A 758 -28.16 30.23 -16.11
CA SER A 758 -29.17 29.45 -16.82
C SER A 758 -29.13 29.61 -18.34
N GLU A 759 -28.59 30.73 -18.82
CA GLU A 759 -28.46 31.05 -20.24
C GLU A 759 -27.03 30.85 -20.79
N TYR A 760 -26.11 30.38 -19.95
CA TYR A 760 -24.72 30.15 -20.33
C TYR A 760 -24.55 28.95 -21.28
N TYR A 761 -23.58 29.06 -22.18
CA TYR A 761 -23.03 27.95 -22.95
C TYR A 761 -21.54 28.18 -23.21
N ASN A 762 -20.76 27.11 -23.34
CA ASN A 762 -19.35 27.20 -23.71
C ASN A 762 -19.21 27.28 -25.25
N PRO A 763 -18.75 28.40 -25.84
CA PRO A 763 -18.64 28.55 -27.29
C PRO A 763 -17.56 27.67 -27.93
N GLU A 764 -16.58 27.17 -27.16
CA GLU A 764 -15.53 26.27 -27.66
C GLU A 764 -16.05 24.85 -27.89
N ILE A 765 -17.09 24.45 -27.16
CA ILE A 765 -17.68 23.11 -27.21
C ILE A 765 -19.00 23.12 -28.00
N ALA A 766 -19.80 24.18 -27.83
CA ALA A 766 -21.11 24.33 -28.45
C ALA A 766 -21.07 25.27 -29.66
N THR A 767 -20.65 24.74 -30.80
CA THR A 767 -20.47 25.50 -32.06
C THR A 767 -21.69 25.50 -33.00
N THR A 768 -22.74 24.74 -32.69
CA THR A 768 -23.96 24.62 -33.50
C THR A 768 -25.19 25.07 -32.71
N ALA A 769 -26.25 25.51 -33.38
CA ALA A 769 -27.49 25.90 -32.70
C ALA A 769 -28.04 24.80 -31.77
N SER A 770 -27.97 23.53 -32.19
CA SER A 770 -28.41 22.38 -31.38
C SER A 770 -27.52 22.14 -30.15
N SER A 771 -26.20 22.22 -30.30
CA SER A 771 -25.28 22.08 -29.16
C SER A 771 -25.36 23.25 -28.19
N ILE A 772 -25.62 24.48 -28.68
CA ILE A 772 -25.90 25.66 -27.83
C ILE A 772 -27.16 25.44 -27.00
N ILE A 773 -28.26 24.99 -27.60
CA ILE A 773 -29.50 24.69 -26.88
C ILE A 773 -29.26 23.61 -25.82
N THR A 774 -28.49 22.58 -26.14
CA THR A 774 -28.17 21.48 -25.21
C THR A 774 -27.36 21.97 -24.03
N GLU A 775 -26.35 22.80 -24.26
CA GLU A 775 -25.50 23.31 -23.18
C GLU A 775 -26.26 24.30 -22.28
N LYS A 776 -27.09 25.18 -22.85
CA LYS A 776 -28.01 26.02 -22.08
C LYS A 776 -28.96 25.22 -21.20
N ARG A 777 -29.51 24.11 -21.72
CA ARG A 777 -30.36 23.20 -20.91
C ARG A 777 -29.61 22.60 -19.73
N ARG A 778 -28.34 22.22 -19.91
CA ARG A 778 -27.49 21.73 -18.82
C ARG A 778 -27.18 22.83 -17.80
N ALA A 779 -26.88 24.04 -18.27
CA ALA A 779 -26.60 25.17 -17.40
C ALA A 779 -27.82 25.58 -16.56
N ARG A 780 -29.01 25.61 -17.18
CA ARG A 780 -30.29 25.79 -16.48
C ARG A 780 -30.54 24.70 -15.42
N PHE A 781 -30.26 23.44 -15.75
CA PHE A 781 -30.38 22.34 -14.78
C PHE A 781 -29.48 22.57 -13.55
N ILE A 782 -28.24 23.00 -13.76
CA ILE A 782 -27.31 23.31 -12.65
C ILE A 782 -27.79 24.50 -11.84
N ALA A 783 -28.29 25.56 -12.48
CA ALA A 783 -28.88 26.71 -11.78
C ALA A 783 -30.04 26.30 -10.86
N GLU A 784 -30.93 25.41 -11.33
CA GLU A 784 -32.01 24.85 -10.52
C GLU A 784 -31.49 23.98 -9.36
N CYS A 785 -30.45 23.17 -9.58
CA CYS A 785 -29.81 22.42 -8.48
C CYS A 785 -29.22 23.36 -7.40
N ILE A 786 -28.62 24.47 -7.79
CA ILE A 786 -28.08 25.47 -6.82
C ILE A 786 -29.22 26.11 -6.03
N LYS A 787 -30.33 26.44 -6.69
CA LYS A 787 -31.54 26.95 -6.02
C LYS A 787 -32.10 25.91 -5.04
N LYS A 788 -32.14 24.64 -5.43
CA LYS A 788 -32.53 23.52 -4.55
C LYS A 788 -31.63 23.39 -3.33
N ALA A 789 -30.33 23.60 -3.49
CA ALA A 789 -29.38 23.58 -2.38
C ALA A 789 -29.64 24.70 -1.36
N ILE A 790 -29.99 25.89 -1.83
CA ILE A 790 -30.39 27.02 -0.98
C ILE A 790 -31.70 26.71 -0.25
N GLU A 791 -32.68 26.12 -0.93
CA GLU A 791 -33.95 25.67 -0.33
C GLU A 791 -33.71 24.62 0.77
N GLU A 792 -32.87 23.62 0.52
CA GLU A 792 -32.57 22.57 1.48
C GLU A 792 -31.83 23.14 2.70
N PHE A 793 -30.87 24.05 2.50
CA PHE A 793 -30.24 24.77 3.61
C PHE A 793 -31.28 25.52 4.47
N ASN A 794 -32.21 26.23 3.83
CA ASN A 794 -33.26 26.96 4.56
C ASN A 794 -34.18 26.01 5.33
N LYS A 795 -34.49 24.84 4.77
CA LYS A 795 -35.27 23.80 5.44
C LYS A 795 -34.55 23.28 6.69
N THR A 796 -33.25 22.97 6.62
CA THR A 796 -32.45 22.59 7.79
C THR A 796 -32.44 23.70 8.85
N LYS A 797 -32.25 24.96 8.45
CA LYS A 797 -32.29 26.13 9.35
C LYS A 797 -33.65 26.27 10.04
N GLN A 798 -34.75 26.11 9.31
CA GLN A 798 -36.12 26.22 9.84
C GLN A 798 -36.43 25.10 10.83
N MET A 799 -36.07 23.87 10.50
CA MET A 799 -36.23 22.69 11.35
C MET A 799 -35.68 22.94 12.76
N ILE A 800 -34.48 23.52 12.85
CA ILE A 800 -33.78 23.76 14.13
C ILE A 800 -34.30 25.01 14.85
N LYS A 801 -34.74 26.04 14.12
CA LYS A 801 -35.39 27.20 14.72
C LYS A 801 -36.74 26.86 15.37
N GLN A 802 -37.46 25.88 14.83
CA GLN A 802 -38.80 25.50 15.32
C GLN A 802 -38.75 24.55 16.53
N ASN A 803 -37.66 23.81 16.71
CA ASN A 803 -37.53 22.81 17.76
C ASN A 803 -36.14 22.89 18.40
N GLN A 804 -36.07 23.24 19.68
CA GLN A 804 -34.81 23.44 20.41
C GLN A 804 -34.27 22.15 21.05
N ASN A 805 -34.91 21.01 20.81
CA ASN A 805 -34.61 19.75 21.50
C ASN A 805 -33.68 18.82 20.72
N TYR A 806 -32.92 19.34 19.75
CA TYR A 806 -31.94 18.52 19.02
C TYR A 806 -30.73 18.18 19.89
N LEU A 807 -30.26 16.94 19.78
CA LEU A 807 -29.10 16.45 20.49
C LEU A 807 -27.82 17.09 19.96
N ASN A 808 -26.87 17.26 20.88
CA ASN A 808 -25.53 17.77 20.61
C ASN A 808 -25.52 19.19 20.03
N ASN A 809 -26.58 19.95 20.29
CA ASN A 809 -26.77 21.31 19.86
C ASN A 809 -26.96 22.21 21.10
N SER A 810 -26.02 23.12 21.33
CA SER A 810 -26.05 24.07 22.44
C SER A 810 -26.55 25.45 22.00
N TRP A 811 -26.47 25.76 20.71
CA TRP A 811 -26.78 27.08 20.13
C TRP A 811 -27.75 27.00 18.95
N ASN A 812 -28.37 28.14 18.63
CA ASN A 812 -29.26 28.32 17.47
C ASN A 812 -28.57 28.23 16.08
N ILE A 813 -27.39 27.62 15.97
CA ILE A 813 -26.77 27.32 14.67
C ILE A 813 -27.18 25.91 14.22
N PRO A 814 -27.50 25.70 12.94
CA PRO A 814 -28.02 24.44 12.43
C PRO A 814 -26.95 23.35 12.22
N TYR A 815 -26.08 23.14 13.23
CA TYR A 815 -24.94 22.23 13.23
C TYR A 815 -24.73 21.64 14.63
N VAL A 816 -24.11 20.46 14.71
CA VAL A 816 -23.61 19.94 15.98
C VAL A 816 -22.44 20.80 16.46
N ASP A 817 -22.55 21.33 17.68
CA ASP A 817 -21.54 22.15 18.34
C ASP A 817 -21.00 21.49 19.62
N ILE A 818 -21.78 20.61 20.27
CA ILE A 818 -21.31 19.69 21.31
C ILE A 818 -20.77 18.41 20.65
N ASP A 819 -19.46 18.35 20.50
CA ASP A 819 -18.79 17.30 19.74
C ASP A 819 -18.81 15.91 20.42
N TYR A 820 -18.81 14.85 19.60
CA TYR A 820 -18.75 13.47 20.09
C TYR A 820 -17.39 13.10 20.68
N THR A 821 -16.28 13.81 20.34
CA THR A 821 -14.96 13.55 20.95
C THR A 821 -15.00 13.80 22.45
N THR A 822 -15.43 14.99 22.88
CA THR A 822 -15.56 15.39 24.27
C THR A 822 -16.46 14.41 25.04
N LEU A 823 -17.64 14.13 24.50
CA LEU A 823 -18.63 13.27 25.17
C LEU A 823 -18.15 11.82 25.27
N SER A 824 -17.58 11.26 24.20
CA SER A 824 -17.02 9.91 24.21
C SER A 824 -15.85 9.78 25.18
N LEU A 825 -14.96 10.78 25.25
CA LEU A 825 -13.84 10.76 26.19
C LEU A 825 -14.32 10.77 27.65
N ILE A 826 -15.26 11.66 28.00
CA ILE A 826 -15.84 11.72 29.35
C ILE A 826 -16.51 10.39 29.73
N LYS A 827 -17.33 9.85 28.83
CA LYS A 827 -18.03 8.59 29.05
C LYS A 827 -17.07 7.42 29.23
N ASN A 828 -16.13 7.24 28.30
CA ASN A 828 -15.25 6.06 28.28
C ASN A 828 -14.14 6.12 29.33
N GLN A 829 -13.59 7.31 29.61
CA GLN A 829 -12.44 7.42 30.53
C GLN A 829 -12.83 7.58 31.99
N LYS A 830 -13.97 8.22 32.28
CA LYS A 830 -14.43 8.48 33.66
C LYS A 830 -15.65 7.63 34.01
N ILE A 831 -16.76 7.77 33.28
CA ILE A 831 -18.06 7.20 33.70
C ILE A 831 -18.07 5.67 33.65
N TYR A 832 -17.54 5.07 32.57
CA TYR A 832 -17.51 3.61 32.44
C TYR A 832 -16.80 2.94 33.62
N LYS A 833 -15.66 3.49 34.05
CA LYS A 833 -14.91 3.01 35.23
C LYS A 833 -15.66 3.25 36.54
N LEU A 834 -16.39 4.35 36.66
CA LEU A 834 -17.16 4.64 37.87
C LEU A 834 -18.38 3.71 38.02
N ASN A 835 -18.95 3.26 36.90
CA ASN A 835 -20.09 2.35 36.88
C ASN A 835 -19.73 0.88 37.15
N THR A 836 -18.45 0.48 37.16
CA THR A 836 -18.09 -0.91 37.47
C THR A 836 -18.28 -1.21 38.94
N ASN A 837 -18.72 -2.44 39.23
CA ASN A 837 -18.87 -2.92 40.59
C ASN A 837 -17.52 -3.06 41.28
N ILE A 838 -17.49 -2.83 42.59
CA ILE A 838 -16.32 -3.11 43.42
C ILE A 838 -16.26 -4.62 43.67
N GLU A 839 -15.08 -5.23 43.49
CA GLU A 839 -14.89 -6.70 43.56
C GLU A 839 -15.48 -7.35 44.83
N ASN A 840 -15.41 -6.65 45.97
CA ASN A 840 -15.87 -7.16 47.27
C ASN A 840 -17.22 -6.59 47.73
N GLU A 841 -17.83 -5.68 46.95
CA GLU A 841 -19.13 -5.05 47.25
C GLU A 841 -19.94 -4.91 45.96
N PRO A 842 -20.55 -5.99 45.43
CA PRO A 842 -21.17 -5.99 44.11
C PRO A 842 -22.42 -5.09 43.98
N SER A 843 -23.00 -4.65 45.11
CA SER A 843 -24.08 -3.65 45.15
C SER A 843 -23.56 -2.20 45.12
N LYS A 844 -22.24 -2.01 45.23
CA LYS A 844 -21.56 -0.72 45.21
C LYS A 844 -20.68 -0.59 43.97
N THR A 845 -20.46 0.65 43.59
CA THR A 845 -19.65 1.02 42.43
C THR A 845 -18.53 1.95 42.87
N HIS A 846 -17.64 2.32 41.97
CA HIS A 846 -16.58 3.29 42.28
C HIS A 846 -17.09 4.74 42.39
N TRP A 847 -18.39 4.99 42.26
CA TRP A 847 -18.97 6.31 42.53
C TRP A 847 -18.79 6.70 44.00
N THR A 848 -18.37 7.94 44.23
CA THR A 848 -18.35 8.59 45.55
C THR A 848 -18.81 10.04 45.39
N ILE A 849 -19.13 10.75 46.47
CA ILE A 849 -19.45 12.19 46.42
C ILE A 849 -18.27 12.98 45.82
N ARG A 850 -17.02 12.60 46.11
CA ARG A 850 -15.84 13.22 45.51
C ARG A 850 -15.85 13.05 43.99
N GLU A 851 -16.10 11.84 43.49
CA GLU A 851 -16.14 11.56 42.05
C GLU A 851 -17.28 12.31 41.35
N ILE A 852 -18.44 12.45 42.00
CA ILE A 852 -19.57 13.26 41.51
C ILE A 852 -19.14 14.74 41.37
N ARG A 853 -18.49 15.30 42.39
CA ARG A 853 -17.98 16.69 42.35
C ARG A 853 -16.93 16.91 41.27
N GLU A 854 -16.02 15.95 41.09
CA GLU A 854 -15.00 16.01 40.03
C GLU A 854 -15.62 15.92 38.63
N LEU A 855 -16.58 15.03 38.43
CA LEU A 855 -17.31 14.92 37.17
C LEU A 855 -18.08 16.20 36.87
N SER A 856 -18.82 16.76 37.84
CA SER A 856 -19.54 18.05 37.69
C SER A 856 -18.60 19.14 37.18
N LYS A 857 -17.43 19.31 37.81
CA LYS A 857 -16.42 20.28 37.38
C LYS A 857 -15.90 20.02 35.97
N MET A 858 -15.72 18.74 35.59
CA MET A 858 -15.29 18.37 34.25
C MET A 858 -16.36 18.68 33.19
N LEU A 859 -17.63 18.43 33.51
CA LEU A 859 -18.77 18.76 32.63
C LEU A 859 -18.94 20.27 32.48
N GLU A 860 -18.87 21.02 33.58
CA GLU A 860 -18.90 22.49 33.57
C GLU A 860 -17.74 23.08 32.76
N LYS A 861 -16.53 22.51 32.89
CA LYS A 861 -15.37 22.90 32.08
C LYS A 861 -15.54 22.56 30.60
N ALA A 862 -16.30 21.51 30.28
CA ALA A 862 -16.74 21.19 28.93
C ALA A 862 -17.98 22.00 28.50
N HIS A 863 -18.40 23.00 29.28
CA HIS A 863 -19.56 23.85 29.03
C HIS A 863 -20.89 23.10 28.93
N LEU A 864 -20.96 21.93 29.54
CA LEU A 864 -22.18 21.14 29.70
C LEU A 864 -22.89 21.53 30.99
N ASN A 865 -24.22 21.47 30.98
CA ASN A 865 -25.07 21.72 32.13
C ASN A 865 -26.23 20.70 32.18
N ASN A 866 -27.03 20.74 33.24
CA ASN A 866 -28.14 19.80 33.43
C ASN A 866 -29.26 19.89 32.36
N ASN A 867 -29.29 20.97 31.57
CA ASN A 867 -30.22 21.15 30.46
C ASN A 867 -29.59 20.83 29.09
N SER A 868 -28.29 20.49 29.04
CA SER A 868 -27.64 20.11 27.79
C SER A 868 -28.21 18.80 27.27
N LEU A 869 -28.63 18.78 26.01
CA LEU A 869 -29.17 17.60 25.35
C LEU A 869 -28.08 16.99 24.46
N TYR A 870 -27.63 15.78 24.75
CA TYR A 870 -26.55 15.17 24.00
C TYR A 870 -26.52 13.64 24.07
N GLN A 871 -25.81 13.06 23.10
CA GLN A 871 -25.46 11.67 23.00
C GLN A 871 -23.95 11.52 22.78
N SER A 872 -23.32 10.52 23.41
CA SER A 872 -21.86 10.36 23.33
C SER A 872 -21.35 9.79 22.01
N ARG A 873 -22.26 9.18 21.24
CA ARG A 873 -22.03 8.62 19.90
C ARG A 873 -23.28 8.79 19.06
N PRO A 874 -23.19 8.95 17.73
CA PRO A 874 -24.36 8.93 16.86
C PRO A 874 -24.94 7.51 16.75
N ASP A 875 -26.25 7.42 16.54
CA ASP A 875 -26.92 6.14 16.24
C ASP A 875 -26.58 5.67 14.81
N PHE A 876 -26.48 6.62 13.88
CA PHE A 876 -26.03 6.41 12.53
C PHE A 876 -25.60 7.73 11.89
N LEU A 877 -24.75 7.61 10.86
CA LEU A 877 -24.25 8.74 10.09
C LEU A 877 -24.58 8.57 8.61
N HIS A 878 -24.97 9.68 7.98
CA HIS A 878 -25.25 9.72 6.55
C HIS A 878 -24.41 10.75 5.83
N PHE A 879 -23.94 10.37 4.65
CA PHE A 879 -23.28 11.28 3.71
C PHE A 879 -23.49 10.76 2.28
N ALA A 880 -23.37 11.68 1.33
CA ALA A 880 -23.31 11.37 -0.08
C ALA A 880 -22.32 12.32 -0.78
N GLY A 881 -21.64 11.84 -1.81
CA GLY A 881 -20.55 12.54 -2.46
C GLY A 881 -20.25 12.07 -3.86
N TYR A 882 -19.42 12.86 -4.53
CA TYR A 882 -19.09 12.68 -5.93
C TYR A 882 -17.66 12.16 -6.08
N GLY A 883 -17.51 10.85 -6.23
CA GLY A 883 -16.20 10.23 -6.45
C GLY A 883 -15.77 10.29 -7.92
N LEU A 884 -14.51 10.63 -8.16
CA LEU A 884 -13.91 10.67 -9.49
C LEU A 884 -13.29 9.30 -9.79
N THR A 885 -13.96 8.53 -10.65
CA THR A 885 -13.57 7.16 -11.00
C THR A 885 -12.68 7.07 -12.23
N ASP A 886 -12.70 8.09 -13.10
CA ASP A 886 -11.81 8.20 -14.27
C ASP A 886 -11.50 9.67 -14.57
N PHE A 887 -10.25 10.07 -14.32
CA PHE A 887 -9.75 11.43 -14.55
C PHE A 887 -9.73 11.82 -16.04
N ASN A 888 -9.47 10.86 -16.93
CA ASN A 888 -9.37 11.10 -18.37
C ASN A 888 -10.76 11.28 -19.00
N ARG A 889 -11.76 10.57 -18.46
CA ARG A 889 -13.15 10.65 -18.93
C ARG A 889 -14.03 11.60 -18.14
N LEU A 890 -13.50 12.23 -17.09
CA LEU A 890 -14.26 13.05 -16.15
C LEU A 890 -15.47 12.30 -15.58
N LEU A 891 -15.30 10.99 -15.36
CA LEU A 891 -16.38 10.14 -14.89
C LEU A 891 -16.52 10.32 -13.38
N VAL A 892 -17.54 11.06 -13.00
CA VAL A 892 -17.98 11.21 -11.61
C VAL A 892 -19.02 10.15 -11.30
N THR A 893 -18.90 9.46 -10.18
CA THR A 893 -19.84 8.47 -9.67
C THR A 893 -20.30 8.88 -8.28
N LEU A 894 -21.57 8.62 -7.96
CA LEU A 894 -22.08 8.91 -6.62
C LEU A 894 -21.67 7.82 -5.63
N PHE A 895 -21.10 8.23 -4.51
CA PHE A 895 -20.83 7.37 -3.34
C PHE A 895 -21.66 7.84 -2.16
N LYS A 896 -22.09 6.92 -1.33
CA LYS A 896 -23.03 7.17 -0.24
C LYS A 896 -22.80 6.21 0.91
N SER A 897 -23.12 6.62 2.12
CA SER A 897 -22.97 5.78 3.32
C SER A 897 -23.92 4.58 3.35
N VAL A 898 -24.93 4.52 2.48
CA VAL A 898 -26.02 3.52 2.49
C VAL A 898 -25.77 2.45 1.43
N PRO A 899 -25.83 1.16 1.77
CA PRO A 899 -25.71 0.07 0.79
C PRO A 899 -26.77 0.14 -0.31
N TYR A 900 -26.45 -0.37 -1.50
CA TYR A 900 -27.40 -0.43 -2.61
C TYR A 900 -28.59 -1.32 -2.28
N GLY A 901 -29.80 -0.85 -2.62
CA GLY A 901 -31.06 -1.57 -2.37
C GLY A 901 -31.65 -1.35 -0.98
N GLN A 902 -31.05 -0.48 -0.16
CA GLN A 902 -31.52 -0.13 1.18
C GLN A 902 -31.91 1.35 1.32
N GLU A 903 -32.07 2.05 0.21
CA GLU A 903 -32.41 3.47 0.19
C GLU A 903 -33.78 3.73 0.85
N ASP A 904 -34.75 2.84 0.68
CA ASP A 904 -36.09 3.02 1.25
C ASP A 904 -36.23 2.46 2.69
N ASN A 905 -35.17 1.84 3.23
CA ASN A 905 -35.18 1.36 4.61
C ASN A 905 -35.07 2.54 5.60
N LYS A 906 -35.67 2.40 6.80
CA LYS A 906 -35.51 3.36 7.90
C LYS A 906 -34.04 3.49 8.32
N GLU A 907 -33.31 2.37 8.32
CA GLU A 907 -31.90 2.30 8.68
C GLU A 907 -31.09 1.45 7.71
N ALA A 908 -29.81 1.78 7.54
CA ALA A 908 -28.87 0.96 6.77
C ALA A 908 -28.38 -0.24 7.60
N ILE A 909 -28.39 -1.41 6.97
CA ILE A 909 -27.93 -2.70 7.49
C ILE A 909 -26.68 -3.11 6.68
N TYR A 910 -25.53 -3.19 7.35
CA TYR A 910 -24.25 -3.43 6.67
C TYR A 910 -23.89 -4.92 6.75
N ASN A 911 -24.02 -5.63 5.62
CA ASN A 911 -23.79 -7.08 5.52
C ASN A 911 -24.42 -7.92 6.66
N GLY A 912 -25.68 -7.64 7.01
CA GLY A 912 -26.40 -8.38 8.07
C GLY A 912 -25.92 -8.06 9.49
N ASN A 913 -25.18 -6.97 9.69
CA ASN A 913 -24.91 -6.44 11.03
C ASN A 913 -25.65 -5.11 11.23
N LEU A 914 -26.41 -5.02 12.32
CA LEU A 914 -27.02 -3.78 12.80
C LEU A 914 -26.02 -2.89 13.55
N SER A 915 -24.91 -3.47 14.03
CA SER A 915 -23.89 -2.81 14.85
C SER A 915 -23.00 -1.92 14.00
N LYS A 916 -23.29 -0.63 14.05
CA LYS A 916 -22.53 0.44 13.41
C LYS A 916 -21.38 0.83 14.35
N PHE A 917 -20.14 0.64 13.91
CA PHE A 917 -18.98 1.04 14.73
C PHE A 917 -18.68 2.51 14.49
N PHE A 918 -18.80 3.29 15.56
CA PHE A 918 -18.32 4.67 15.63
C PHE A 918 -17.16 4.72 16.62
N LYS A 919 -16.04 5.31 16.20
CA LYS A 919 -14.86 5.49 17.05
C LYS A 919 -14.35 6.92 16.92
N VAL A 920 -14.02 7.52 18.05
CA VAL A 920 -13.22 8.75 18.11
C VAL A 920 -11.74 8.38 18.09
N ASP A 921 -10.97 8.99 17.19
CA ASP A 921 -9.54 8.78 17.06
C ASP A 921 -8.77 10.08 17.33
N THR A 922 -8.19 10.17 18.52
CA THR A 922 -7.38 11.32 18.96
C THR A 922 -5.94 11.28 18.43
N SER A 923 -5.49 10.14 17.86
CA SER A 923 -4.12 9.96 17.37
C SER A 923 -3.80 10.87 16.17
N PHE A 924 -4.82 11.32 15.44
CA PHE A 924 -4.65 12.24 14.32
C PHE A 924 -4.16 13.61 14.75
N HIS A 925 -4.38 14.05 15.98
CA HIS A 925 -3.88 15.36 16.41
C HIS A 925 -2.35 15.39 16.41
N GLY A 926 -1.73 16.27 15.63
CA GLY A 926 -0.28 16.38 15.54
C GLY A 926 0.38 15.44 14.53
N LYS A 927 -0.40 14.76 13.68
CA LYS A 927 0.12 13.83 12.66
C LYS A 927 0.47 14.58 11.36
N HIS A 928 1.62 14.27 10.77
CA HIS A 928 1.96 14.77 9.43
C HIS A 928 1.06 14.15 8.37
N VAL A 929 0.68 14.96 7.40
CA VAL A 929 -0.14 14.52 6.26
C VAL A 929 0.75 14.20 5.06
N VAL A 930 0.26 13.31 4.19
CA VAL A 930 0.93 12.92 2.94
C VAL A 930 1.30 14.14 2.09
N ASP A 931 2.43 14.05 1.37
CA ASP A 931 3.04 15.09 0.52
C ASP A 931 2.13 15.66 -0.58
N SER A 932 0.93 15.13 -0.78
CA SER A 932 -0.04 15.65 -1.76
C SER A 932 -0.85 16.85 -1.25
N ILE A 933 -0.79 17.18 0.05
CA ILE A 933 -1.62 18.21 0.68
C ILE A 933 -0.72 19.38 1.11
N LEU A 934 -0.11 20.08 0.15
CA LEU A 934 0.87 21.15 0.44
C LEU A 934 0.26 22.54 0.27
N PHE A 935 0.58 23.45 1.19
CA PHE A 935 0.39 24.89 1.02
C PHE A 935 1.74 25.57 0.88
N ASN A 936 2.01 26.18 -0.28
CA ASN A 936 3.33 26.75 -0.58
C ASN A 936 4.49 25.78 -0.29
N GLU A 937 4.38 24.54 -0.75
CA GLU A 937 5.38 23.47 -0.55
C GLU A 937 5.63 23.06 0.92
N ILE A 938 4.79 23.49 1.86
CA ILE A 938 4.85 23.09 3.27
C ILE A 938 3.79 22.02 3.53
N SER A 939 4.23 20.88 4.05
CA SER A 939 3.32 19.80 4.50
C SER A 939 2.71 20.16 5.86
N PRO A 940 1.38 20.22 5.96
CA PRO A 940 0.71 20.62 7.17
C PRO A 940 0.56 19.45 8.15
N VAL A 941 0.27 19.79 9.40
CA VAL A 941 0.00 18.84 10.49
C VAL A 941 -1.47 18.91 10.91
N THR A 942 -2.12 17.78 11.13
CA THR A 942 -3.54 17.73 11.52
C THR A 942 -3.79 18.25 12.94
N TYR A 943 -4.91 18.95 13.14
CA TYR A 943 -5.37 19.50 14.42
C TYR A 943 -6.74 18.91 14.80
N GLY A 944 -6.91 18.53 16.07
CA GLY A 944 -8.15 17.91 16.56
C GLY A 944 -8.21 16.38 16.38
N ALA A 945 -9.32 15.80 16.83
CA ALA A 945 -9.61 14.37 16.71
C ALA A 945 -10.47 14.11 15.47
N TRP A 946 -10.44 12.87 14.98
CA TRP A 946 -11.27 12.43 13.85
C TRP A 946 -12.31 11.43 14.32
N TYR A 947 -13.41 11.32 13.58
CA TYR A 947 -14.37 10.24 13.75
C TYR A 947 -14.15 9.18 12.68
N HIS A 948 -14.19 7.91 13.08
CA HIS A 948 -14.23 6.76 12.20
C HIS A 948 -15.61 6.14 12.26
N TYR A 949 -16.26 6.07 11.11
CA TYR A 949 -17.53 5.37 10.92
C TYR A 949 -17.33 4.20 9.98
N TYR A 950 -17.61 2.98 10.44
CA TYR A 950 -17.28 1.76 9.72
C TYR A 950 -18.47 1.24 8.93
N ILE A 951 -18.30 1.05 7.60
CA ILE A 951 -19.34 0.53 6.69
C ILE A 951 -18.77 -0.56 5.77
N ASP A 952 -19.63 -1.32 5.10
CA ASP A 952 -19.28 -2.50 4.30
C ASP A 952 -18.62 -2.23 2.94
N HIS A 953 -18.39 -0.97 2.58
CA HIS A 953 -17.75 -0.61 1.33
C HIS A 953 -16.74 0.53 1.48
N LYS A 954 -15.73 0.50 0.62
CA LYS A 954 -14.63 1.46 0.59
C LYS A 954 -15.04 2.74 -0.15
N THR A 955 -14.51 3.89 0.28
CA THR A 955 -14.58 5.13 -0.53
C THR A 955 -13.70 5.02 -1.78
N VAL A 956 -13.99 5.86 -2.78
CA VAL A 956 -13.09 6.15 -3.90
C VAL A 956 -12.73 7.64 -3.86
N GLY A 957 -11.60 8.04 -4.46
CA GLY A 957 -11.17 9.44 -4.51
C GLY A 957 -12.26 10.37 -5.08
N GLY A 958 -12.28 11.64 -4.66
CA GLY A 958 -13.27 12.65 -5.06
C GLY A 958 -14.46 12.83 -4.10
N VAL A 959 -14.78 11.79 -3.31
CA VAL A 959 -15.84 11.86 -2.27
C VAL A 959 -15.46 12.79 -1.12
N SER A 960 -14.18 13.09 -0.97
CA SER A 960 -13.68 14.05 -0.01
C SER A 960 -14.43 15.39 -0.10
N GLY A 961 -14.83 15.89 1.06
CA GLY A 961 -15.57 17.14 1.24
C GLY A 961 -17.06 16.94 1.40
N SER A 962 -17.56 15.70 1.26
CA SER A 962 -18.96 15.34 1.53
C SER A 962 -19.41 15.76 2.92
N LEU A 963 -20.57 16.40 2.98
CA LEU A 963 -21.26 16.72 4.21
C LEU A 963 -21.69 15.44 4.94
N VAL A 964 -21.39 15.35 6.23
CA VAL A 964 -21.88 14.29 7.11
C VAL A 964 -22.96 14.84 8.02
N ILE A 965 -24.10 14.16 8.08
CA ILE A 965 -25.20 14.44 9.00
C ILE A 965 -25.40 13.29 9.99
N ASN A 966 -25.86 13.61 11.20
CA ASN A 966 -26.22 12.62 12.22
C ASN A 966 -27.67 12.11 12.03
N GLN A 967 -28.13 11.30 12.99
CA GLN A 967 -29.46 10.72 12.94
C GLN A 967 -30.62 11.71 13.00
N GLU A 968 -30.40 12.95 13.46
CA GLU A 968 -31.42 14.01 13.47
C GLU A 968 -31.29 14.97 12.28
N GLY A 969 -30.41 14.65 11.31
CA GLY A 969 -30.17 15.50 10.15
C GLY A 969 -29.24 16.68 10.39
N LEU A 970 -28.63 16.77 11.56
CA LEU A 970 -27.68 17.83 11.88
C LEU A 970 -26.33 17.56 11.25
N PRO A 971 -25.75 18.54 10.53
CA PRO A 971 -24.39 18.40 10.03
C PRO A 971 -23.36 18.41 11.16
N ILE A 972 -22.42 17.47 11.09
CA ILE A 972 -21.43 17.22 12.16
C ILE A 972 -19.97 17.36 11.71
N GLY A 973 -19.73 17.28 10.40
CA GLY A 973 -18.39 17.28 9.85
C GLY A 973 -18.37 16.99 8.35
N VAL A 974 -17.17 16.70 7.85
CA VAL A 974 -16.93 16.38 6.44
C VAL A 974 -16.13 15.09 6.30
N VAL A 975 -16.43 14.30 5.27
CA VAL A 975 -15.68 13.09 4.92
C VAL A 975 -14.30 13.49 4.42
N PHE A 976 -13.23 13.00 5.08
CA PHE A 976 -11.85 13.11 4.62
C PHE A 976 -11.53 12.05 3.55
N GLY A 977 -11.86 10.78 3.83
CA GLY A 977 -11.51 9.62 3.00
C GLY A 977 -11.53 8.30 3.78
N VAL A 978 -10.98 7.21 3.20
CA VAL A 978 -10.88 5.92 3.91
C VAL A 978 -9.67 5.92 4.84
N GLY A 979 -9.87 5.47 6.08
CA GLY A 979 -8.75 5.05 6.93
C GLY A 979 -8.17 3.71 6.45
N THR A 980 -6.94 3.40 6.87
CA THR A 980 -6.28 2.13 6.55
C THR A 980 -6.74 0.96 7.44
N ASN A 981 -7.38 1.27 8.57
CA ASN A 981 -7.67 0.30 9.64
C ASN A 981 -9.01 -0.38 9.42
N ILE A 982 -9.05 -1.30 8.44
CA ILE A 982 -10.20 -2.17 8.18
C ILE A 982 -10.43 -3.08 9.41
N ILE A 983 -11.69 -3.34 9.76
CA ILE A 983 -12.03 -4.29 10.82
C ILE A 983 -12.81 -5.47 10.23
N SER A 984 -12.57 -6.66 10.77
CA SER A 984 -13.36 -7.86 10.46
C SER A 984 -14.16 -8.23 11.70
N ILE A 985 -15.47 -8.33 11.55
CA ILE A 985 -16.42 -8.59 12.64
C ILE A 985 -17.36 -9.73 12.25
N LEU A 986 -17.87 -10.45 13.24
CA LEU A 986 -18.88 -11.49 13.01
C LEU A 986 -20.26 -10.82 12.92
N ASN A 987 -21.01 -11.07 11.84
CA ASN A 987 -22.39 -10.59 11.72
C ASN A 987 -23.38 -11.53 12.42
N ASP A 988 -24.67 -11.18 12.40
CA ASP A 988 -25.73 -11.94 13.07
C ASP A 988 -25.93 -13.36 12.47
N GLU A 989 -25.41 -13.59 11.26
CA GLU A 989 -25.41 -14.89 10.56
C GLU A 989 -24.15 -15.73 10.84
N ASN A 990 -23.30 -15.33 11.80
CA ASN A 990 -22.00 -15.94 12.06
C ASN A 990 -21.04 -15.91 10.86
N ARG A 991 -21.14 -14.91 9.99
CA ARG A 991 -20.22 -14.67 8.87
C ARG A 991 -19.28 -13.52 9.19
N PHE A 992 -18.01 -13.68 8.85
CA PHE A 992 -17.07 -12.58 8.93
C PHE A 992 -17.40 -11.55 7.84
N VAL A 993 -17.63 -10.32 8.26
CA VAL A 993 -17.86 -9.18 7.39
C VAL A 993 -16.76 -8.14 7.62
N THR A 994 -16.26 -7.61 6.51
CA THR A 994 -15.22 -6.60 6.50
C THR A 994 -15.85 -5.23 6.48
N LEU A 995 -15.48 -4.37 7.42
CA LEU A 995 -15.91 -2.97 7.48
C LEU A 995 -14.73 -2.02 7.27
N HIS A 996 -14.95 -1.03 6.43
CA HIS A 996 -13.99 0.00 6.07
C HIS A 996 -14.25 1.28 6.88
N PRO A 997 -13.22 1.88 7.50
CA PRO A 997 -13.38 3.13 8.23
C PRO A 997 -13.50 4.32 7.27
N TRP A 998 -14.57 5.09 7.41
CA TRP A 998 -14.71 6.41 6.83
C TRP A 998 -14.26 7.45 7.84
N SER A 999 -13.22 8.19 7.48
CA SER A 999 -12.64 9.24 8.31
C SER A 999 -13.42 10.53 8.13
N ILE A 1000 -13.88 11.11 9.22
CA ILE A 1000 -14.73 12.29 9.26
C ILE A 1000 -14.05 13.32 10.16
N THR A 1001 -13.88 14.54 9.64
CA THR A 1001 -13.35 15.66 10.41
C THR A 1001 -14.51 16.44 11.03
N PRO A 1002 -14.59 16.57 12.37
CA PRO A 1002 -15.66 17.30 13.03
C PRO A 1002 -15.52 18.82 12.90
N PHE A 1003 -16.65 19.52 12.94
CA PHE A 1003 -16.68 20.99 12.91
C PHE A 1003 -16.27 21.63 14.24
N SER A 1004 -16.39 20.93 15.36
CA SER A 1004 -16.08 21.49 16.68
C SER A 1004 -15.36 20.49 17.59
N LEU A 1005 -14.74 21.06 18.62
CA LEU A 1005 -14.19 20.40 19.80
C LEU A 1005 -14.50 21.30 21.00
N THR A 1006 -15.20 20.78 21.99
CA THR A 1006 -15.76 21.55 23.12
C THR A 1006 -14.83 21.55 24.33
N ALA A 1007 -14.12 20.45 24.57
CA ALA A 1007 -13.14 20.32 25.65
C ALA A 1007 -11.75 19.96 25.11
N PRO A 1008 -10.67 20.42 25.77
CA PRO A 1008 -9.33 20.02 25.40
C PRO A 1008 -9.11 18.52 25.66
N PHE A 1009 -8.26 17.90 24.83
CA PHE A 1009 -7.78 16.54 25.08
C PHE A 1009 -6.27 16.45 24.87
N TYR A 1010 -5.66 15.47 25.52
CA TYR A 1010 -4.25 15.13 25.38
C TYR A 1010 -4.09 13.93 24.44
N ASN A 1011 -3.26 14.07 23.42
CA ASN A 1011 -2.85 12.96 22.57
C ASN A 1011 -1.65 12.25 23.23
N PRO A 1012 -1.82 11.02 23.76
CA PRO A 1012 -0.76 10.30 24.44
C PRO A 1012 0.35 9.80 23.50
N GLU A 1013 0.09 9.69 22.19
CA GLU A 1013 1.06 9.14 21.24
C GLU A 1013 2.20 10.10 20.92
N ASN A 1014 1.92 11.42 20.94
CA ASN A 1014 2.91 12.46 20.64
C ASN A 1014 3.04 13.53 21.73
N GLY A 1015 2.26 13.42 22.81
CA GLY A 1015 2.33 14.31 23.96
C GLY A 1015 1.73 15.69 23.76
N LEU A 1016 0.84 15.87 22.79
CA LEU A 1016 0.28 17.18 22.43
C LEU A 1016 -1.14 17.40 22.96
N ASN A 1017 -1.45 18.65 23.31
CA ASN A 1017 -2.78 19.06 23.71
C ASN A 1017 -3.53 19.71 22.54
N ALA A 1018 -4.71 19.18 22.24
CA ALA A 1018 -5.68 19.87 21.40
C ALA A 1018 -6.53 20.78 22.30
N TYR A 1019 -6.76 22.01 21.84
CA TYR A 1019 -7.62 22.98 22.51
C TYR A 1019 -8.97 23.11 21.79
N PRO A 1020 -10.04 23.50 22.51
CA PRO A 1020 -11.36 23.67 21.92
C PRO A 1020 -11.37 24.59 20.70
N TYR A 1021 -12.18 24.25 19.71
CA TYR A 1021 -12.43 25.06 18.53
C TYR A 1021 -13.84 24.85 17.97
N ASN A 1022 -14.30 25.79 17.16
CA ASN A 1022 -15.45 25.64 16.27
C ASN A 1022 -15.12 26.31 14.93
N LEU A 1023 -15.05 25.50 13.87
CA LEU A 1023 -14.61 25.94 12.55
C LEU A 1023 -15.64 26.84 11.86
N ILE A 1024 -16.91 26.74 12.26
CA ILE A 1024 -18.00 27.55 11.72
C ILE A 1024 -18.09 28.87 12.51
N ASP A 1025 -18.23 28.79 13.83
CA ASP A 1025 -18.46 29.93 14.71
C ASP A 1025 -17.66 29.87 16.01
N ASN A 1026 -16.60 30.68 16.10
CA ASN A 1026 -15.75 30.80 17.29
C ASN A 1026 -16.09 32.04 18.15
N SER A 1027 -17.29 32.62 18.02
CA SER A 1027 -17.65 33.88 18.69
C SER A 1027 -17.68 33.74 20.21
N ASN A 1028 -18.02 32.55 20.72
CA ASN A 1028 -17.97 32.28 22.15
C ASN A 1028 -16.52 32.08 22.62
N LYS A 1029 -15.86 33.18 22.98
CA LYS A 1029 -14.48 33.17 23.48
C LYS A 1029 -14.32 32.59 24.88
N VAL A 1030 -15.41 32.32 25.60
CA VAL A 1030 -15.36 31.56 26.86
C VAL A 1030 -15.07 30.09 26.56
N ILE A 1031 -15.68 29.53 25.51
CA ILE A 1031 -15.48 28.14 25.08
C ILE A 1031 -14.23 28.00 24.20
N TYR A 1032 -14.01 28.94 23.28
CA TYR A 1032 -12.92 28.89 22.29
C TYR A 1032 -11.88 30.02 22.49
N PRO A 1033 -11.26 30.15 23.69
CA PRO A 1033 -10.40 31.29 24.02
C PRO A 1033 -9.11 31.32 23.19
N LYS A 1034 -8.65 30.14 22.73
CA LYS A 1034 -7.40 29.97 21.97
C LYS A 1034 -7.60 29.98 20.46
N GLN A 1035 -8.84 30.07 19.97
CA GLN A 1035 -9.12 30.11 18.54
C GLN A 1035 -9.12 31.55 18.02
N LYS A 1036 -8.23 31.84 17.07
CA LYS A 1036 -8.13 33.16 16.41
C LYS A 1036 -9.27 33.38 15.42
N THR A 1037 -9.48 32.45 14.49
CA THR A 1037 -10.41 32.61 13.36
C THR A 1037 -11.29 31.38 13.16
N SER A 1038 -12.43 31.60 12.52
CA SER A 1038 -13.42 30.64 12.04
C SER A 1038 -14.06 31.23 10.79
N TYR A 1039 -14.94 30.48 10.11
CA TYR A 1039 -15.73 31.02 9.01
C TYR A 1039 -16.44 32.34 9.38
N ARG A 1040 -17.13 32.40 10.53
CA ARG A 1040 -17.79 33.63 11.01
C ARG A 1040 -16.83 34.79 11.27
N SER A 1041 -15.69 34.53 11.92
CA SER A 1041 -14.66 35.56 12.11
C SER A 1041 -14.17 36.11 10.76
N LYS A 1042 -14.01 35.22 9.76
CA LYS A 1042 -13.57 35.63 8.43
C LYS A 1042 -14.60 36.48 7.69
N LEU A 1043 -15.90 36.18 7.85
CA LEU A 1043 -16.98 37.06 7.35
C LEU A 1043 -16.86 38.48 7.92
N TYR A 1044 -16.62 38.63 9.22
CA TYR A 1044 -16.46 39.94 9.84
C TYR A 1044 -15.17 40.65 9.41
N GLU A 1045 -14.08 39.92 9.26
CA GLU A 1045 -12.81 40.46 8.77
C GLU A 1045 -12.95 41.04 7.35
N VAL A 1046 -13.62 40.32 6.45
CA VAL A 1046 -13.72 40.69 5.03
C VAL A 1046 -14.84 41.68 4.75
N PHE A 1047 -16.01 41.49 5.36
CA PHE A 1047 -17.23 42.25 5.04
C PHE A 1047 -17.68 43.21 6.15
N GLY A 1048 -17.03 43.18 7.32
CA GLY A 1048 -17.39 43.99 8.48
C GLY A 1048 -18.42 43.34 9.40
N ASN A 1049 -18.50 43.86 10.63
CA ASN A 1049 -19.34 43.32 11.72
C ASN A 1049 -20.85 43.39 11.45
N ASP A 1050 -21.30 44.19 10.48
CA ASP A 1050 -22.73 44.32 10.12
C ASP A 1050 -23.15 43.36 9.00
N TYR A 1051 -22.20 42.65 8.39
CA TYR A 1051 -22.53 41.67 7.37
C TYR A 1051 -23.25 40.47 8.00
N ARG A 1052 -24.44 40.16 7.46
CA ARG A 1052 -25.28 39.03 7.90
C ARG A 1052 -25.54 38.11 6.73
N THR A 1053 -25.13 36.86 6.85
CA THR A 1053 -25.49 35.78 5.93
C THR A 1053 -26.67 35.01 6.50
N SER A 1054 -27.28 34.12 5.71
CA SER A 1054 -28.43 33.33 6.16
C SER A 1054 -28.11 32.48 7.39
N LEU A 1055 -26.88 31.99 7.54
CA LEU A 1055 -26.48 31.24 8.74
C LEU A 1055 -26.44 32.10 10.01
N PHE A 1056 -26.04 33.37 9.91
CA PHE A 1056 -25.80 34.26 11.05
C PHE A 1056 -26.78 35.45 11.11
N GLU A 1057 -27.99 35.26 10.58
CA GLU A 1057 -29.10 36.22 10.55
C GLU A 1057 -29.89 36.32 11.85
#